data_AF-A0A956XNE3-F1
#
_entry.id   AF-A0A956XNE3-F1
#
_cell.length_a   1.000
_cell.length_b   1.000
_cell.length_c   1.000
_cell.angle_alpha   90.00
_cell.angle_beta   90.00
_cell.angle_gamma   90.00
#
_symmetry.space_group_name_H-M   'P 1'
#
loop_
_entity.id
_entity.type
_entity.pdbx_description
1 polymer ?
#
loop_
_entity_poly.entity_id
_entity_poly.type
_entity_poly.pdbx_seq_one_letter_code
_entity_poly.pdbx_strand_id
1 'polypeptide(L)'
;MTPVLQHAVYNIPAPDAKTDDPAVILAQSDDFPVESIADLVKAVALQPLKVDVEQSKDSQALAFVPRPQTDENILALAQSIETDTRIHLVLMPAEVVKDYGHNIALLTELATLPPVADNVTNAPLDPLTIPDEAPAYDWRSKLQALHDMLPSHNMQTAFALLATILHPNPLLIANFAPEFNPRMSLVEGLLALLPTAVRHTVTYNTHAVAFVANIDLQFDAPVPVEAPVWAVDWNKLKLDGSLLTSHAYVAYLNSMWSASERDLDKLADLLASTENYAEALLAEGTRESGLTHIANRSQADNAIETGDAITTELLLAVLDSPHPPTDESYTQYIQRLLHNVLDHHDAQGAASLVERLDADPDLEAQIQPLIDQALAEQPDTAYVIARASLTDQNGNNGTSSEERDPETEARRQKWLGRLHEAAKNALHVAIETSEPSIISRWLTLIAREPRAYNLQDVLHQGLIDAIPMASQDAELAIDVLTHAIKRAPDIIPDLLKNDDFLAQLPELLENALREPTTIDVEALAEGPRELFLLAVRCGLDSDRPVINGPIIRVLWQLYKGSSIRVGEPFRPSTLIRDVVSTGEGKLVNGGLDALFILILNDNEDALFRELAAQLAQQDRLEGLLPRVLQQSHRDDDDKIMLISNLVSSENLTPQQAVDGYIAILQDRTWDKDEEELVQQLARVLNQNSDVTVDVAILWRMIDLAEQIRSELILRAAVPRLLVIIESTIVEYNETFANQLQRLRRAINWNPSIRTTMMAWWRKYTGALSVSQLQQLDRLLDGIRTLEEMRAIVQTHVSLRKVIGTRSLTDFAAQVNTAYKVLEAIADGFDSNARNLGVDTATIRAVLQSRNDNLSPDEQQVLAINLKELAQLLTTMAANRSKPSLIRSDEAVDRGLASGEQAPQSALDVMKWLAGYLDGAQTTSDDGEN
;
A
#
# COMPACT_ATOMS: atom_id res chain seq x y z
N MET A 1 -1.30 62.19 32.26
CA MET A 1 -2.60 62.69 32.74
C MET A 1 -2.90 61.88 33.98
N THR A 2 -3.13 62.50 35.13
CA THR A 2 -3.47 61.76 36.36
C THR A 2 -4.79 61.01 36.13
N PRO A 3 -4.84 59.69 36.34
CA PRO A 3 -6.06 58.91 36.15
C PRO A 3 -7.14 59.40 37.12
N VAL A 4 -8.35 59.53 36.60
CA VAL A 4 -9.52 60.02 37.33
C VAL A 4 -10.54 58.89 37.42
N LEU A 5 -11.02 58.60 38.63
CA LEU A 5 -11.95 57.49 38.89
C LEU A 5 -13.37 57.98 39.07
N GLN A 6 -14.31 57.25 38.48
CA GLN A 6 -15.75 57.52 38.57
C GLN A 6 -16.34 56.74 39.75
N HIS A 7 -17.28 57.34 40.47
CA HIS A 7 -17.88 56.73 41.65
C HIS A 7 -19.34 57.12 41.90
N ALA A 8 -20.05 56.31 42.68
CA ALA A 8 -21.43 56.53 43.07
C ALA A 8 -21.71 56.05 44.49
N VAL A 9 -22.66 56.69 45.16
CA VAL A 9 -23.10 56.37 46.52
C VAL A 9 -24.57 56.00 46.53
N TYR A 10 -24.87 54.82 47.07
CA TYR A 10 -26.19 54.20 47.07
C TYR A 10 -26.65 53.91 48.51
N ASN A 11 -27.90 54.23 48.86
CA ASN A 11 -28.47 53.94 50.17
C ASN A 11 -29.42 52.74 50.11
N ILE A 12 -29.21 51.77 51.00
CA ILE A 12 -30.10 50.64 51.23
C ILE A 12 -30.76 50.83 52.61
N PRO A 13 -32.08 51.07 52.66
CA PRO A 13 -32.78 51.25 53.92
C PRO A 13 -32.83 49.95 54.74
N ALA A 14 -32.91 50.09 56.07
CA ALA A 14 -33.00 48.96 56.98
C ALA A 14 -34.23 48.06 56.68
N PRO A 15 -34.13 46.72 56.74
CA PRO A 15 -35.26 45.82 56.50
C PRO A 15 -36.45 46.01 57.47
N ASP A 16 -36.20 46.57 58.66
CA ASP A 16 -37.19 46.77 59.73
C ASP A 16 -37.73 48.22 59.82
N ALA A 17 -37.33 49.11 58.89
CA ALA A 17 -37.87 50.46 58.83
C ALA A 17 -39.37 50.43 58.43
N LYS A 18 -40.24 51.05 59.24
CA LYS A 18 -41.70 51.10 59.00
C LYS A 18 -42.11 52.04 57.85
N THR A 19 -41.17 52.48 57.03
CA THR A 19 -41.37 53.38 55.89
C THR A 19 -41.06 52.62 54.60
N ASP A 20 -41.97 52.66 53.63
CA ASP A 20 -41.80 52.16 52.25
C ASP A 20 -40.75 53.01 51.47
N ASP A 21 -39.65 53.42 52.09
CA ASP A 21 -38.61 54.18 51.40
C ASP A 21 -37.87 53.23 50.45
N PRO A 22 -37.88 53.48 49.13
CA PRO A 22 -37.11 52.68 48.19
C PRO A 22 -35.62 52.93 48.38
N ALA A 23 -34.78 51.97 48.01
CA ALA A 23 -33.35 52.21 47.86
C ALA A 23 -33.10 53.30 46.80
N VAL A 24 -32.25 54.28 47.09
CA VAL A 24 -32.07 55.50 46.28
C VAL A 24 -30.58 55.83 46.12
N ILE A 25 -30.24 56.35 44.93
CA ILE A 25 -28.92 56.92 44.64
C ILE A 25 -28.77 58.25 45.38
N LEU A 26 -27.79 58.34 46.27
CA LEU A 26 -27.49 59.55 47.04
C LEU A 26 -26.66 60.53 46.22
N ALA A 27 -25.61 60.03 45.56
CA ALA A 27 -24.70 60.87 44.79
C ALA A 27 -23.96 60.06 43.71
N GLN A 28 -23.51 60.70 42.63
CA GLN A 28 -22.74 60.06 41.56
C GLN A 28 -21.90 61.07 40.78
N SER A 29 -20.80 60.63 40.18
CA SER A 29 -20.03 61.43 39.21
C SER A 29 -20.66 61.39 37.81
N ASP A 30 -20.35 62.41 36.99
CA ASP A 30 -21.03 62.66 35.71
C ASP A 30 -20.93 61.51 34.71
N ASP A 31 -19.81 60.77 34.69
CA ASP A 31 -19.59 59.66 33.76
C ASP A 31 -19.90 58.28 34.39
N PHE A 32 -20.50 58.23 35.59
CA PHE A 32 -20.92 56.96 36.18
C PHE A 32 -22.25 56.47 35.56
N PRO A 33 -22.34 55.22 35.07
CA PRO A 33 -23.53 54.71 34.38
C PRO A 33 -24.70 54.47 35.36
N VAL A 34 -25.66 55.39 35.36
CA VAL A 34 -26.81 55.42 36.29
C VAL A 34 -27.70 54.18 36.21
N GLU A 35 -27.96 53.69 35.00
CA GLU A 35 -28.87 52.56 34.74
C GLU A 35 -28.37 51.23 35.33
N SER A 36 -27.10 51.17 35.77
CA SER A 36 -26.47 49.96 36.29
C SER A 36 -26.23 49.96 37.80
N ILE A 37 -26.38 51.08 38.53
CA ILE A 37 -25.96 51.18 39.95
C ILE A 37 -26.63 50.11 40.83
N ALA A 38 -27.95 49.92 40.71
CA ALA A 38 -28.67 48.92 41.51
C ALA A 38 -28.25 47.48 41.18
N ASP A 39 -27.95 47.19 39.91
CA ASP A 39 -27.45 45.89 39.47
C ASP A 39 -26.01 45.65 39.95
N LEU A 40 -25.17 46.69 39.97
CA LEU A 40 -23.81 46.62 40.53
C LEU A 40 -23.84 46.38 42.03
N VAL A 41 -24.70 47.08 42.78
CA VAL A 41 -24.89 46.83 44.23
C VAL A 41 -25.31 45.38 44.48
N LYS A 42 -26.23 44.84 43.66
CA LYS A 42 -26.66 43.45 43.75
C LYS A 42 -25.54 42.46 43.39
N ALA A 43 -24.71 42.80 42.40
CA ALA A 43 -23.57 41.97 41.98
C ALA A 43 -22.45 41.92 43.02
N VAL A 44 -22.21 43.02 43.74
CA VAL A 44 -21.21 43.08 44.83
C VAL A 44 -21.70 42.26 46.04
N ALA A 45 -23.00 42.30 46.34
CA ALA A 45 -23.62 41.58 47.46
C ALA A 45 -22.93 41.84 48.82
N LEU A 46 -22.68 43.12 49.14
CA LEU A 46 -21.92 43.56 50.32
C LEU A 46 -22.83 44.12 51.41
N GLN A 47 -22.54 43.83 52.69
CA GLN A 47 -23.18 44.47 53.85
C GLN A 47 -22.14 44.84 54.91
N PRO A 48 -22.34 45.91 55.70
CA PRO A 48 -21.44 46.26 56.80
C PRO A 48 -21.38 45.13 57.85
N LEU A 49 -20.22 44.96 58.48
CA LEU A 49 -20.01 43.98 59.55
C LEU A 49 -20.83 44.35 60.80
N LYS A 50 -21.58 43.42 61.39
CA LYS A 50 -22.34 43.70 62.62
C LYS A 50 -21.39 43.81 63.81
N VAL A 51 -21.20 45.02 64.33
CA VAL A 51 -20.46 45.28 65.57
C VAL A 51 -21.45 45.58 66.71
N ASP A 52 -21.10 45.27 67.95
CA ASP A 52 -21.92 45.60 69.13
C ASP A 52 -22.35 47.08 69.12
N VAL A 53 -23.57 47.34 69.60
CA VAL A 53 -24.33 48.60 69.44
C VAL A 53 -23.56 49.88 69.83
N GLU A 54 -22.54 49.79 70.69
CA GLU A 54 -21.70 50.92 71.11
C GLU A 54 -20.61 51.32 70.09
N GLN A 55 -20.31 50.47 69.08
CA GLN A 55 -19.29 50.68 68.06
C GLN A 55 -19.86 50.80 66.62
N SER A 56 -21.17 51.04 66.47
CA SER A 56 -21.86 50.98 65.17
C SER A 56 -21.34 51.94 64.10
N LYS A 57 -20.59 52.98 64.49
CA LYS A 57 -19.95 53.95 63.57
C LYS A 57 -18.75 53.39 62.81
N ASP A 58 -18.18 52.27 63.28
CA ASP A 58 -17.00 51.63 62.67
C ASP A 58 -17.35 50.35 61.90
N SER A 59 -18.65 50.10 61.69
CA SER A 59 -19.15 48.97 60.91
C SER A 59 -18.93 49.21 59.41
N GLN A 60 -17.91 48.54 58.86
CA GLN A 60 -17.52 48.64 57.45
C GLN A 60 -17.31 47.27 56.82
N ALA A 61 -17.52 47.16 55.52
CA ALA A 61 -17.10 46.03 54.70
C ALA A 61 -16.64 46.53 53.33
N LEU A 62 -15.64 45.88 52.75
CA LEU A 62 -15.05 46.23 51.46
C LEU A 62 -15.18 45.03 50.51
N ALA A 63 -15.43 45.30 49.24
CA ALA A 63 -15.35 44.31 48.18
C ALA A 63 -14.61 44.87 46.97
N PHE A 64 -13.80 44.03 46.35
CA PHE A 64 -13.19 44.26 45.06
C PHE A 64 -13.65 43.16 44.11
N VAL A 65 -14.53 43.51 43.17
CA VAL A 65 -15.26 42.54 42.35
C VAL A 65 -15.18 42.91 40.87
N PRO A 66 -15.26 41.95 39.94
CA PRO A 66 -15.24 42.27 38.52
C PRO A 66 -16.58 42.91 38.14
N ARG A 67 -16.54 43.95 37.30
CA ARG A 67 -17.76 44.54 36.75
C ARG A 67 -18.35 43.58 35.70
N PRO A 68 -19.65 43.28 35.74
CA PRO A 68 -20.26 42.45 34.70
C PRO A 68 -20.10 43.08 33.31
N GLN A 69 -19.66 42.30 32.33
CA GLN A 69 -19.61 42.65 30.90
C GLN A 69 -18.56 43.72 30.50
N THR A 70 -17.61 44.04 31.37
CA THR A 70 -16.49 44.97 31.09
C THR A 70 -15.21 44.48 31.78
N ASP A 71 -14.05 44.92 31.32
CA ASP A 71 -12.74 44.60 31.95
C ASP A 71 -12.40 45.50 33.16
N GLU A 72 -13.36 46.30 33.63
CA GLU A 72 -13.22 47.14 34.83
C GLU A 72 -13.53 46.34 36.10
N ASN A 73 -12.87 46.70 37.20
CA ASN A 73 -13.23 46.20 38.52
C ASN A 73 -14.03 47.26 39.29
N ILE A 74 -14.76 46.83 40.30
CA ILE A 74 -15.53 47.68 41.19
C ILE A 74 -14.95 47.52 42.59
N LEU A 75 -14.57 48.64 43.16
CA LEU A 75 -14.26 48.76 44.57
C LEU A 75 -15.49 49.29 45.29
N ALA A 76 -16.03 48.50 46.20
CA ALA A 76 -17.25 48.82 46.92
C ALA A 76 -16.98 48.85 48.43
N LEU A 77 -17.39 49.93 49.11
CA LEU A 77 -17.36 50.05 50.57
C LEU A 77 -18.78 50.18 51.09
N ALA A 78 -19.20 49.25 51.95
CA ALA A 78 -20.45 49.34 52.69
C ALA A 78 -20.19 49.86 54.11
N GLN A 79 -20.94 50.87 54.55
CA GLN A 79 -20.87 51.45 55.89
C GLN A 79 -22.25 51.51 56.53
N SER A 80 -22.35 51.23 57.83
CA SER A 80 -23.59 51.40 58.58
C SER A 80 -23.73 52.86 59.03
N ILE A 81 -24.85 53.50 58.69
CA ILE A 81 -25.15 54.88 59.10
C ILE A 81 -26.55 54.89 59.73
N GLU A 82 -26.59 55.13 61.04
CA GLU A 82 -27.80 54.97 61.86
C GLU A 82 -28.41 53.56 61.71
N THR A 83 -29.51 53.44 60.96
CA THR A 83 -30.19 52.17 60.64
C THR A 83 -29.95 51.70 59.21
N ASP A 84 -29.46 52.57 58.33
CA ASP A 84 -29.33 52.30 56.89
C ASP A 84 -27.92 51.83 56.51
N THR A 85 -27.81 51.18 55.37
CA THR A 85 -26.55 50.74 54.78
C THR A 85 -26.20 51.63 53.58
N ARG A 86 -25.09 52.35 53.67
CA ARG A 86 -24.54 53.13 52.55
C ARG A 86 -23.50 52.31 51.82
N ILE A 87 -23.59 52.23 50.49
CA ILE A 87 -22.61 51.58 49.63
C ILE A 87 -21.99 52.63 48.71
N HIS A 88 -20.68 52.80 48.81
CA HIS A 88 -19.88 53.61 47.90
C HIS A 88 -19.20 52.70 46.87
N LEU A 89 -19.47 52.93 45.59
CA LEU A 89 -18.93 52.17 44.46
C LEU A 89 -17.94 53.04 43.69
N VAL A 90 -16.73 52.55 43.45
CA VAL A 90 -15.70 53.19 42.62
C VAL A 90 -15.36 52.28 41.46
N LEU A 91 -15.41 52.80 40.23
CA LEU A 91 -14.97 52.07 39.04
C LEU A 91 -13.44 52.13 38.96
N MET A 92 -12.81 50.97 38.88
CA MET A 92 -11.37 50.78 38.89
C MET A 92 -10.92 50.14 37.57
N PRO A 93 -10.37 50.93 36.62
CA PRO A 93 -9.78 50.38 35.41
C PRO A 93 -8.64 49.41 35.75
N ALA A 94 -8.52 48.30 35.00
CA ALA A 94 -7.52 47.27 35.28
C ALA A 94 -6.07 47.82 35.28
N GLU A 95 -5.75 48.72 34.34
CA GLU A 95 -4.44 49.38 34.24
C GLU A 95 -4.09 50.15 35.52
N VAL A 96 -5.06 50.90 36.07
CA VAL A 96 -4.88 51.63 37.32
C VAL A 96 -4.62 50.66 38.49
N VAL A 97 -5.37 49.56 38.59
CA VAL A 97 -5.14 48.62 39.70
C VAL A 97 -3.78 47.92 39.59
N LYS A 98 -3.34 47.65 38.35
CA LYS A 98 -2.02 47.07 38.04
C LYS A 98 -0.89 48.03 38.42
N ASP A 99 -0.98 49.30 38.03
CA ASP A 99 0.06 50.32 38.27
C ASP A 99 0.31 50.58 39.77
N TYR A 100 -0.71 50.44 40.60
CA TYR A 100 -0.60 50.62 42.06
C TYR A 100 -0.46 49.28 42.82
N GLY A 101 -0.21 48.19 42.10
CA GLY A 101 0.12 46.88 42.67
C GLY A 101 -0.95 46.31 43.60
N HIS A 102 -2.21 46.71 43.39
CA HIS A 102 -3.33 46.39 44.26
C HIS A 102 -3.07 46.73 45.74
N ASN A 103 -2.51 47.92 46.00
CA ASN A 103 -2.26 48.39 47.36
C ASN A 103 -3.57 48.60 48.12
N ILE A 104 -3.89 47.66 49.01
CA ILE A 104 -5.14 47.64 49.77
C ILE A 104 -5.33 48.89 50.64
N ALA A 105 -4.26 49.47 51.18
CA ALA A 105 -4.35 50.68 51.99
C ALA A 105 -4.84 51.86 51.13
N LEU A 106 -4.31 52.01 49.92
CA LEU A 106 -4.75 53.02 48.95
C LEU A 106 -6.19 52.76 48.50
N LEU A 107 -6.55 51.52 48.19
CA LEU A 107 -7.92 51.17 47.80
C LEU A 107 -8.91 51.52 48.92
N THR A 108 -8.58 51.17 50.16
CA THR A 108 -9.43 51.49 51.32
C THR A 108 -9.60 53.00 51.47
N GLU A 109 -8.52 53.78 51.30
CA GLU A 109 -8.58 55.24 51.31
C GLU A 109 -9.48 55.79 50.20
N LEU A 110 -9.31 55.35 48.96
CA LEU A 110 -10.17 55.74 47.83
C LEU A 110 -11.64 55.41 48.06
N ALA A 111 -11.93 54.25 48.65
CA ALA A 111 -13.30 53.84 48.95
C ALA A 111 -13.93 54.64 50.10
N THR A 112 -13.15 55.42 50.86
CA THR A 112 -13.66 56.30 51.93
C THR A 112 -13.90 57.75 51.47
N LEU A 113 -13.51 58.12 50.24
CA LEU A 113 -13.60 59.48 49.71
C LEU A 113 -14.69 59.62 48.62
N PRO A 114 -15.54 60.65 48.63
CA PRO A 114 -15.67 61.75 49.59
C PRO A 114 -16.76 61.44 50.65
N PRO A 115 -16.70 62.06 51.83
CA PRO A 115 -17.76 61.91 52.82
C PRO A 115 -19.05 62.61 52.33
N VAL A 116 -20.04 61.84 51.88
CA VAL A 116 -21.32 62.40 51.39
C VAL A 116 -22.21 62.84 52.57
N ALA A 117 -22.83 64.02 52.44
CA ALA A 117 -23.77 64.58 53.41
C ALA A 117 -25.12 63.83 53.42
N ASP A 118 -25.64 63.55 54.62
CA ASP A 118 -26.67 62.52 54.87
C ASP A 118 -28.07 62.74 54.27
N ASN A 119 -28.34 63.89 53.62
CA ASN A 119 -29.72 64.33 53.36
C ASN A 119 -30.03 64.75 51.91
N VAL A 120 -29.16 64.48 50.92
CA VAL A 120 -29.39 64.87 49.51
C VAL A 120 -29.43 63.64 48.60
N THR A 121 -30.48 63.52 47.80
CA THR A 121 -30.61 62.50 46.76
C THR A 121 -30.13 63.05 45.42
N ASN A 122 -29.45 62.22 44.62
CA ASN A 122 -28.84 62.58 43.32
C ASN A 122 -27.90 63.80 43.33
N ALA A 123 -27.03 63.94 44.33
CA ALA A 123 -25.99 64.98 44.33
C ALA A 123 -24.88 64.67 43.31
N PRO A 124 -24.36 65.65 42.56
CA PRO A 124 -23.16 65.45 41.72
C PRO A 124 -21.91 65.26 42.60
N LEU A 125 -21.04 64.32 42.22
CA LEU A 125 -19.73 64.10 42.85
C LEU A 125 -18.60 64.47 41.91
N ASP A 126 -17.58 65.13 42.45
CA ASP A 126 -16.31 65.31 41.75
C ASP A 126 -15.58 63.96 41.66
N PRO A 127 -15.10 63.56 40.46
CA PRO A 127 -14.34 62.33 40.29
C PRO A 127 -13.08 62.26 41.18
N LEU A 128 -12.69 61.04 41.59
CA LEU A 128 -11.54 60.85 42.49
C LEU A 128 -10.22 60.92 41.73
N THR A 129 -9.24 61.63 42.31
CA THR A 129 -7.86 61.69 41.80
C THR A 129 -6.97 60.74 42.57
N ILE A 130 -6.16 59.94 41.85
CA ILE A 130 -5.20 59.01 42.45
C ILE A 130 -3.85 59.74 42.64
N PRO A 131 -3.10 59.49 43.75
CA PRO A 131 -1.77 60.06 43.94
C PRO A 131 -0.80 59.66 42.83
N ASP A 132 0.06 60.56 42.32
CA ASP A 132 0.94 60.28 41.17
C ASP A 132 2.01 59.19 41.42
N GLU A 133 2.30 58.84 42.67
CA GLU A 133 3.27 57.79 43.03
C GLU A 133 2.61 56.70 43.92
N ALA A 134 2.84 55.44 43.55
CA ALA A 134 2.41 54.31 44.35
C ALA A 134 3.24 54.21 45.66
N PRO A 135 2.62 53.90 46.81
CA PRO A 135 3.36 53.70 48.05
C PRO A 135 4.31 52.49 47.95
N ALA A 136 5.48 52.57 48.59
CA ALA A 136 6.39 51.43 48.67
C ALA A 136 5.71 50.20 49.30
N TYR A 137 5.85 49.05 48.65
CA TYR A 137 5.24 47.79 49.11
C TYR A 137 6.21 47.01 50.01
N ASP A 138 5.88 46.87 51.28
CA ASP A 138 6.71 46.17 52.28
C ASP A 138 6.26 44.71 52.44
N TRP A 139 6.77 43.81 51.58
CA TRP A 139 6.49 42.37 51.65
C TRP A 139 6.73 41.79 53.04
N ARG A 140 7.84 42.18 53.69
CA ARG A 140 8.25 41.59 54.96
C ARG A 140 7.23 41.86 56.06
N SER A 141 6.73 43.08 56.15
CA SER A 141 5.70 43.43 57.12
C SER A 141 4.35 42.77 56.81
N LYS A 142 3.97 42.64 55.53
CA LYS A 142 2.71 41.98 55.14
C LYS A 142 2.72 40.48 55.40
N LEU A 143 3.84 39.81 55.10
CA LEU A 143 4.02 38.39 55.40
C LEU A 143 4.10 38.13 56.90
N GLN A 144 4.69 39.04 57.69
CA GLN A 144 4.65 38.94 59.15
C GLN A 144 3.23 39.00 59.69
N ALA A 145 2.45 39.99 59.24
CA ALA A 145 1.07 40.13 59.66
C ALA A 145 0.26 38.88 59.31
N LEU A 146 0.43 38.34 58.09
CA LEU A 146 -0.17 37.06 57.68
C LEU A 146 0.23 35.93 58.63
N HIS A 147 1.53 35.72 58.82
CA HIS A 147 2.08 34.67 59.68
C HIS A 147 1.54 34.73 61.11
N ASP A 148 1.37 35.94 61.66
CA ASP A 148 0.87 36.15 63.01
C ASP A 148 -0.63 35.86 63.16
N MET A 149 -1.41 35.99 62.08
CA MET A 149 -2.85 35.68 62.06
C MET A 149 -3.17 34.20 61.82
N LEU A 150 -2.26 33.43 61.24
CA LEU A 150 -2.51 32.02 60.91
C LEU A 150 -2.58 31.14 62.16
N PRO A 151 -3.49 30.14 62.20
CA PRO A 151 -3.49 29.15 63.26
C PRO A 151 -2.12 28.47 63.40
N SER A 152 -1.57 28.50 64.60
CA SER A 152 -0.25 27.94 64.92
C SER A 152 0.92 28.54 64.13
N HIS A 153 0.76 29.74 63.55
CA HIS A 153 1.80 30.41 62.75
C HIS A 153 2.28 29.56 61.55
N ASN A 154 1.40 28.72 60.99
CA ASN A 154 1.77 27.81 59.93
C ASN A 154 1.57 28.43 58.53
N MET A 155 2.65 28.86 57.88
CA MET A 155 2.59 29.40 56.50
C MET A 155 2.01 28.44 55.46
N GLN A 156 2.10 27.12 55.67
CA GLN A 156 1.47 26.15 54.76
C GLN A 156 -0.04 26.33 54.71
N THR A 157 -0.65 26.80 55.81
CA THR A 157 -2.06 27.18 55.82
C THR A 157 -2.31 28.34 54.85
N ALA A 158 -1.46 29.37 54.81
CA ALA A 158 -1.60 30.45 53.84
C ALA A 158 -1.39 29.99 52.40
N PHE A 159 -0.44 29.09 52.16
CA PHE A 159 -0.24 28.49 50.83
C PHE A 159 -1.45 27.69 50.36
N ALA A 160 -2.07 26.91 51.24
CA ALA A 160 -3.30 26.17 50.93
C ALA A 160 -4.50 27.11 50.69
N LEU A 161 -4.62 28.20 51.45
CA LEU A 161 -5.62 29.25 51.18
C LEU A 161 -5.37 29.93 49.83
N LEU A 162 -4.11 30.23 49.51
CA LEU A 162 -3.72 30.78 48.21
C LEU A 162 -4.06 29.81 47.07
N ALA A 163 -3.81 28.51 47.24
CA ALA A 163 -4.21 27.50 46.25
C ALA A 163 -5.71 27.51 45.98
N THR A 164 -6.54 27.69 47.02
CA THR A 164 -7.99 27.82 46.84
C THR A 164 -8.40 29.11 46.14
N ILE A 165 -7.68 30.22 46.35
CA ILE A 165 -7.89 31.50 45.64
C ILE A 165 -7.52 31.39 44.16
N LEU A 166 -6.47 30.63 43.84
CA LEU A 166 -6.05 30.41 42.45
C LEU A 166 -6.91 29.37 41.72
N HIS A 167 -7.69 28.58 42.44
CA HIS A 167 -8.58 27.57 41.88
C HIS A 167 -9.83 28.22 41.22
N PRO A 168 -10.43 27.61 40.19
CA PRO A 168 -11.70 28.08 39.62
C PRO A 168 -12.92 28.13 40.56
N ASN A 169 -12.80 27.58 41.78
CA ASN A 169 -13.89 27.54 42.75
C ASN A 169 -13.56 28.58 43.83
N PRO A 170 -14.48 29.48 44.19
CA PRO A 170 -14.20 30.53 45.17
C PRO A 170 -13.97 29.94 46.57
N LEU A 171 -13.14 30.62 47.34
CA LEU A 171 -12.90 30.37 48.75
C LEU A 171 -13.94 31.13 49.59
N LEU A 172 -14.65 30.42 50.46
CA LEU A 172 -15.49 31.02 51.49
C LEU A 172 -14.89 30.77 52.86
N ILE A 173 -14.62 31.84 53.61
CA ILE A 173 -14.19 31.77 55.00
C ILE A 173 -15.36 32.13 55.91
N ALA A 174 -15.80 31.18 56.72
CA ALA A 174 -16.84 31.37 57.73
C ALA A 174 -16.25 31.55 59.13
N ASN A 175 -16.94 32.31 59.98
CA ASN A 175 -16.59 32.55 61.39
C ASN A 175 -15.19 33.15 61.59
N PHE A 176 -14.71 33.95 60.64
CA PHE A 176 -13.51 34.77 60.81
C PHE A 176 -13.81 35.99 61.70
N ALA A 177 -12.76 36.66 62.18
CA ALA A 177 -12.83 37.85 63.02
C ALA A 177 -13.94 38.84 62.56
N PRO A 178 -14.82 39.32 63.46
CA PRO A 178 -15.92 40.20 63.10
C PRO A 178 -15.48 41.63 62.74
N GLU A 179 -14.23 41.99 62.99
CA GLU A 179 -13.68 43.31 62.70
C GLU A 179 -13.18 43.43 61.25
N PHE A 180 -13.25 44.65 60.71
CA PHE A 180 -12.82 44.97 59.35
C PHE A 180 -11.30 44.80 59.13
N ASN A 181 -10.49 45.35 60.04
CA ASN A 181 -9.03 45.37 59.88
C ASN A 181 -8.39 43.97 59.81
N PRO A 182 -8.74 42.99 60.67
CA PRO A 182 -8.23 41.62 60.54
C PRO A 182 -8.59 40.96 59.20
N ARG A 183 -9.79 41.20 58.66
CA ARG A 183 -10.20 40.65 57.35
C ARG A 183 -9.34 41.23 56.24
N MET A 184 -9.13 42.54 56.25
CA MET A 184 -8.27 43.22 55.29
C MET A 184 -6.82 42.77 55.39
N SER A 185 -6.28 42.63 56.60
CA SER A 185 -4.92 42.11 56.80
C SER A 185 -4.76 40.71 56.22
N LEU A 186 -5.75 39.83 56.36
CA LEU A 186 -5.69 38.47 55.81
C LEU A 186 -5.67 38.50 54.28
N VAL A 187 -6.54 39.29 53.66
CA VAL A 187 -6.55 39.49 52.20
C VAL A 187 -5.19 40.03 51.75
N GLU A 188 -4.68 41.08 52.41
CA GLU A 188 -3.41 41.71 52.06
C GLU A 188 -2.21 40.74 52.17
N GLY A 189 -2.19 39.95 53.24
CA GLY A 189 -1.20 38.91 53.46
C GLY A 189 -1.20 37.84 52.37
N LEU A 190 -2.39 37.38 51.96
CA LEU A 190 -2.53 36.38 50.89
C LEU A 190 -2.11 36.95 49.53
N LEU A 191 -2.43 38.21 49.24
CA LEU A 191 -1.97 38.88 48.02
C LEU A 191 -0.46 39.15 48.00
N ALA A 192 0.17 39.32 49.17
CA ALA A 192 1.63 39.49 49.26
C ALA A 192 2.40 38.26 48.79
N LEU A 193 1.79 37.07 48.80
CA LEU A 193 2.36 35.83 48.25
C LEU A 193 2.33 35.76 46.72
N LEU A 194 1.60 36.67 46.07
CA LEU A 194 1.53 36.78 44.61
C LEU A 194 2.46 37.88 44.09
N PRO A 195 3.01 37.71 42.87
CA PRO A 195 3.68 38.79 42.17
C PRO A 195 2.72 39.96 41.97
N THR A 196 3.25 41.17 42.05
CA THR A 196 2.49 42.42 42.02
C THR A 196 1.62 42.51 40.76
N ALA A 197 2.12 42.02 39.63
CA ALA A 197 1.42 41.96 38.36
C ALA A 197 0.12 41.12 38.37
N VAL A 198 -0.08 40.18 39.31
CA VAL A 198 -1.29 39.32 39.37
C VAL A 198 -2.32 39.79 40.38
N ARG A 199 -1.93 40.57 41.39
CA ARG A 199 -2.78 40.86 42.55
C ARG A 199 -4.12 41.48 42.17
N HIS A 200 -4.14 42.32 41.14
CA HIS A 200 -5.34 42.97 40.62
C HIS A 200 -6.39 42.00 40.04
N THR A 201 -6.01 40.75 39.76
CA THR A 201 -6.92 39.72 39.25
C THR A 201 -7.64 38.95 40.36
N VAL A 202 -7.24 39.13 41.62
CA VAL A 202 -7.83 38.44 42.76
C VAL A 202 -8.94 39.32 43.33
N THR A 203 -10.14 38.76 43.34
CA THR A 203 -11.37 39.42 43.75
C THR A 203 -11.79 38.96 45.13
N TYR A 204 -12.31 39.87 45.95
CA TYR A 204 -12.69 39.52 47.31
C TYR A 204 -13.87 40.34 47.84
N ASN A 205 -14.56 39.79 48.84
CA ASN A 205 -15.63 40.46 49.57
C ASN A 205 -15.52 40.14 51.07
N THR A 206 -15.29 41.17 51.89
CA THR A 206 -15.04 41.01 53.33
C THR A 206 -16.29 40.69 54.14
N HIS A 207 -17.50 40.84 53.60
CA HIS A 207 -18.75 40.41 54.25
C HIS A 207 -19.90 40.35 53.24
N ALA A 208 -20.16 39.16 52.72
CA ALA A 208 -21.12 38.96 51.64
C ALA A 208 -22.52 38.59 52.15
N VAL A 209 -23.58 39.20 51.60
CA VAL A 209 -24.99 38.84 51.92
C VAL A 209 -25.53 37.72 51.06
N ALA A 210 -24.87 37.44 49.94
CA ALA A 210 -25.19 36.35 49.04
C ALA A 210 -23.88 35.81 48.46
N PHE A 211 -23.84 34.51 48.18
CA PHE A 211 -22.71 33.90 47.52
C PHE A 211 -22.66 34.29 46.04
N VAL A 212 -21.49 34.77 45.59
CA VAL A 212 -21.23 35.16 44.19
C VAL A 212 -20.11 34.28 43.63
N ALA A 213 -20.40 33.46 42.63
CA ALA A 213 -19.45 32.45 42.14
C ALA A 213 -18.14 33.04 41.56
N ASN A 214 -18.18 34.28 41.06
CA ASN A 214 -17.06 34.94 40.38
C ASN A 214 -16.17 35.78 41.33
N ILE A 215 -16.33 35.67 42.65
CA ILE A 215 -15.49 36.35 43.63
C ILE A 215 -14.56 35.32 44.29
N ASP A 216 -13.25 35.42 44.06
CA ASP A 216 -12.26 34.41 44.48
C ASP A 216 -12.24 34.18 45.99
N LEU A 217 -12.44 35.22 46.81
CA LEU A 217 -12.45 35.14 48.28
C LEU A 217 -13.66 35.86 48.90
N GLN A 218 -14.50 35.13 49.61
CA GLN A 218 -15.68 35.67 50.30
C GLN A 218 -15.65 35.34 51.79
N PHE A 219 -16.19 36.22 52.62
CA PHE A 219 -16.38 35.97 54.04
C PHE A 219 -17.87 35.91 54.40
N ASP A 220 -18.24 34.93 55.21
CA ASP A 220 -19.57 34.70 55.81
C ASP A 220 -20.78 34.71 54.84
N ALA A 221 -20.54 34.51 53.53
CA ALA A 221 -21.59 34.39 52.53
C ALA A 221 -22.50 33.16 52.77
N PRO A 222 -23.83 33.29 52.64
CA PRO A 222 -24.73 32.15 52.70
C PRO A 222 -24.56 31.26 51.45
N VAL A 223 -24.09 30.03 51.65
CA VAL A 223 -23.77 29.07 50.57
C VAL A 223 -25.02 28.33 50.09
N PRO A 224 -25.29 28.31 48.77
CA PRO A 224 -26.29 27.41 48.18
C PRO A 224 -25.85 25.93 48.32
N VAL A 225 -26.80 25.02 48.58
CA VAL A 225 -26.54 23.59 48.88
C VAL A 225 -25.68 22.86 47.83
N GLU A 226 -25.67 23.33 46.57
CA GLU A 226 -24.97 22.70 45.44
C GLU A 226 -23.88 23.59 44.82
N ALA A 227 -23.44 24.67 45.48
CA ALA A 227 -22.43 25.56 44.93
C ALA A 227 -21.02 24.92 44.95
N PRO A 228 -20.24 24.98 43.85
CA PRO A 228 -18.85 24.55 43.84
C PRO A 228 -17.98 25.58 44.57
N VAL A 229 -17.86 25.47 45.88
CA VAL A 229 -17.15 26.41 46.77
C VAL A 229 -16.19 25.67 47.69
N TRP A 230 -15.02 26.25 47.94
CA TRP A 230 -14.14 25.84 49.04
C TRP A 230 -14.60 26.53 50.33
N ALA A 231 -15.57 25.93 51.02
CA ALA A 231 -16.10 26.49 52.28
C ALA A 231 -15.27 26.03 53.49
N VAL A 232 -14.75 26.98 54.24
CA VAL A 232 -13.82 26.73 55.34
C VAL A 232 -14.26 27.48 56.60
N ASP A 233 -14.38 26.75 57.72
CA ASP A 233 -14.65 27.34 59.05
C ASP A 233 -13.32 27.71 59.72
N TRP A 234 -13.06 29.02 59.91
CA TRP A 234 -11.78 29.52 60.41
C TRP A 234 -11.42 28.94 61.79
N ASN A 235 -12.42 28.76 62.66
CA ASN A 235 -12.21 28.21 64.01
C ASN A 235 -11.92 26.71 64.02
N LYS A 236 -12.15 26.02 62.89
CA LYS A 236 -11.93 24.58 62.70
C LYS A 236 -11.07 24.31 61.47
N LEU A 237 -10.15 25.23 61.18
CA LEU A 237 -9.37 25.23 59.95
C LEU A 237 -8.62 23.90 59.75
N LYS A 238 -9.09 23.13 58.78
CA LYS A 238 -8.46 21.90 58.30
C LYS A 238 -8.51 21.92 56.77
N LEU A 239 -7.42 22.36 56.17
CA LEU A 239 -7.26 22.37 54.73
C LEU A 239 -6.68 21.03 54.27
N ASP A 240 -7.08 20.58 53.09
CA ASP A 240 -6.50 19.38 52.50
C ASP A 240 -5.03 19.64 52.13
N GLY A 241 -4.14 18.74 52.55
CA GLY A 241 -2.72 18.83 52.22
C GLY A 241 -2.45 18.72 50.72
N SER A 242 -3.38 18.14 49.95
CA SER A 242 -3.28 18.09 48.48
C SER A 242 -3.26 19.47 47.82
N LEU A 243 -3.81 20.50 48.48
CA LEU A 243 -3.80 21.89 48.00
C LEU A 243 -2.39 22.48 47.93
N LEU A 244 -1.45 21.96 48.72
CA LEU A 244 -0.05 22.40 48.66
C LEU A 244 0.66 21.97 47.37
N THR A 245 0.08 21.03 46.62
CA THR A 245 0.62 20.56 45.34
C THR A 245 -0.37 20.73 44.18
N SER A 246 -1.53 21.34 44.41
CA SER A 246 -2.58 21.47 43.38
C SER A 246 -2.28 22.54 42.34
N HIS A 247 -1.39 23.48 42.65
CA HIS A 247 -0.97 24.55 41.74
C HIS A 247 0.56 24.66 41.76
N ALA A 248 1.21 24.72 40.59
CA ALA A 248 2.67 24.69 40.47
C ALA A 248 3.37 25.80 41.27
N TYR A 249 2.85 27.02 41.20
CA TYR A 249 3.35 28.16 41.99
C TYR A 249 3.24 27.94 43.51
N VAL A 250 2.14 27.36 44.00
CA VAL A 250 1.98 27.08 45.43
C VAL A 250 2.90 25.95 45.88
N ALA A 251 3.04 24.91 45.05
CA ALA A 251 3.98 23.82 45.28
C ALA A 251 5.41 24.34 45.39
N TYR A 252 5.78 25.27 44.52
CA TYR A 252 7.07 25.95 44.54
C TYR A 252 7.29 26.78 45.82
N LEU A 253 6.33 27.63 46.20
CA LEU A 253 6.43 28.40 47.45
C LEU A 253 6.55 27.48 48.67
N ASN A 254 5.81 26.38 48.71
CA ASN A 254 5.88 25.41 49.80
C ASN A 254 7.21 24.64 49.82
N SER A 255 7.78 24.30 48.66
CA SER A 255 9.10 23.67 48.58
C SER A 255 10.20 24.63 49.03
N MET A 256 10.16 25.88 48.59
CA MET A 256 11.13 26.91 48.98
C MET A 256 11.03 27.26 50.47
N TRP A 257 9.81 27.36 51.02
CA TRP A 257 9.61 27.55 52.46
C TRP A 257 10.17 26.40 53.31
N SER A 258 10.02 25.17 52.81
CA SER A 258 10.57 23.99 53.49
C SER A 258 12.09 23.96 53.41
N ALA A 259 12.66 24.33 52.26
CA ALA A 259 14.10 24.42 52.03
C ALA A 259 14.77 25.59 52.78
N SER A 260 14.04 26.69 53.00
CA SER A 260 14.55 27.90 53.65
C SER A 260 14.63 27.81 55.18
N GLU A 261 14.37 26.64 55.76
CA GLU A 261 14.21 26.42 57.20
C GLU A 261 13.06 27.24 57.82
N ARG A 262 12.04 27.59 57.02
CA ARG A 262 10.88 28.39 57.45
C ARG A 262 11.23 29.84 57.82
N ASP A 263 12.12 30.42 57.02
CA ASP A 263 12.59 31.81 57.16
C ASP A 263 11.76 32.76 56.28
N LEU A 264 11.15 33.78 56.92
CA LEU A 264 10.34 34.80 56.27
C LEU A 264 11.16 35.77 55.42
N ASP A 265 12.43 36.03 55.80
CA ASP A 265 13.28 36.96 55.06
C ASP A 265 13.63 36.36 53.69
N LYS A 266 14.01 35.08 53.67
CA LYS A 266 14.27 34.34 52.43
C LYS A 266 13.04 34.21 51.53
N LEU A 267 11.85 34.05 52.12
CA LEU A 267 10.60 34.03 51.34
C LEU A 267 10.31 35.41 50.73
N ALA A 268 10.59 36.49 51.45
CA ALA A 268 10.43 37.84 50.94
C ALA A 268 11.44 38.13 49.80
N ASP A 269 12.71 37.75 49.96
CA ASP A 269 13.74 37.88 48.92
C ASP A 269 13.38 37.07 47.67
N LEU A 270 12.88 35.85 47.85
CA LEU A 270 12.38 35.01 46.76
C LEU A 270 11.28 35.73 45.98
N LEU A 271 10.24 36.20 46.67
CA LEU A 271 9.11 36.90 46.03
C LEU A 271 9.58 38.17 45.31
N ALA A 272 10.49 38.94 45.92
CA ALA A 272 11.08 40.12 45.30
C ALA A 272 11.87 39.78 44.02
N SER A 273 12.61 38.66 44.00
CA SER A 273 13.36 38.24 42.81
C SER A 273 12.46 37.87 41.63
N THR A 274 11.25 37.36 41.89
CA THR A 274 10.29 36.99 40.84
C THR A 274 9.73 38.19 40.08
N GLU A 275 9.73 39.39 40.70
CA GLU A 275 9.20 40.61 40.08
C GLU A 275 9.94 41.00 38.80
N ASN A 276 11.23 40.65 38.68
CA ASN A 276 12.07 40.98 37.52
C ASN A 276 11.53 40.42 36.19
N TYR A 277 10.79 39.31 36.24
CA TYR A 277 10.26 38.63 35.05
C TYR A 277 8.75 38.33 35.14
N ALA A 278 8.11 38.57 36.30
CA ALA A 278 6.71 38.28 36.50
C ALA A 278 5.82 39.00 35.49
N GLU A 279 6.02 40.30 35.28
CA GLU A 279 5.19 41.08 34.35
C GLU A 279 5.25 40.52 32.93
N ALA A 280 6.44 40.20 32.43
CA ALA A 280 6.63 39.65 31.09
C ALA A 280 5.96 38.28 30.95
N LEU A 281 6.14 37.38 31.92
CA LEU A 281 5.57 36.02 31.86
C LEU A 281 4.04 36.00 32.04
N LEU A 282 3.47 37.01 32.68
CA LEU A 282 2.03 37.13 32.88
C LEU A 282 1.30 37.83 31.72
N ALA A 283 2.02 38.61 30.91
CA ALA A 283 1.43 39.31 29.78
C ALA A 283 0.94 38.38 28.66
N GLU A 284 1.55 37.20 28.52
CA GLU A 284 1.35 36.30 27.35
C GLU A 284 0.48 35.05 27.64
N GLY A 285 -0.27 35.02 28.74
CA GLY A 285 -1.05 33.82 29.10
C GLY A 285 -2.16 34.02 30.13
N THR A 286 -2.73 32.90 30.60
CA THR A 286 -3.66 32.89 31.73
C THR A 286 -2.91 33.08 33.05
N ARG A 287 -3.61 33.56 34.09
CA ARG A 287 -3.11 33.67 35.47
C ARG A 287 -2.36 32.41 35.94
N GLU A 288 -2.94 31.24 35.67
CA GLU A 288 -2.36 29.94 36.05
C GLU A 288 -1.08 29.62 35.27
N SER A 289 -1.08 29.81 33.95
CA SER A 289 0.09 29.54 33.11
C SER A 289 1.27 30.46 33.45
N GLY A 290 1.04 31.77 33.59
CA GLY A 290 2.10 32.72 33.92
C GLY A 290 2.70 32.48 35.30
N LEU A 291 1.87 32.18 36.33
CA LEU A 291 2.37 31.79 37.64
C LEU A 291 3.16 30.47 37.61
N THR A 292 2.79 29.53 36.74
CA THR A 292 3.55 28.29 36.52
C THR A 292 4.91 28.58 35.88
N HIS A 293 4.97 29.45 34.87
CA HIS A 293 6.24 29.86 34.27
C HIS A 293 7.14 30.59 35.27
N ILE A 294 6.59 31.47 36.11
CA ILE A 294 7.33 32.15 37.19
C ILE A 294 7.91 31.12 38.16
N ALA A 295 7.13 30.12 38.57
CA ALA A 295 7.58 29.05 39.46
C ALA A 295 8.74 28.26 38.85
N ASN A 296 8.60 27.82 37.60
CA ASN A 296 9.62 27.06 36.90
C ASN A 296 10.90 27.88 36.73
N ARG A 297 10.77 29.16 36.34
CA ARG A 297 11.90 30.07 36.15
C ARG A 297 12.66 30.28 37.45
N SER A 298 11.96 30.62 38.51
CA SER A 298 12.54 30.83 39.84
C SER A 298 13.20 29.56 40.39
N GLN A 299 12.60 28.39 40.15
CA GLN A 299 13.16 27.11 40.55
C GLN A 299 14.47 26.80 39.82
N ALA A 300 14.49 27.01 38.50
CA ALA A 300 15.68 26.75 37.69
C ALA A 300 16.80 27.77 37.98
N ASP A 301 16.48 29.05 38.15
CA ASP A 301 17.46 30.09 38.51
C ASP A 301 18.13 29.75 39.85
N ASN A 302 17.35 29.41 40.88
CA ASN A 302 17.88 28.99 42.18
C ASN A 302 18.76 27.74 42.06
N ALA A 303 18.35 26.73 41.28
CA ALA A 303 19.12 25.50 41.13
C ALA A 303 20.43 25.70 40.33
N ILE A 304 20.46 26.63 39.38
CA ILE A 304 21.70 27.01 38.67
C ILE A 304 22.64 27.76 39.62
N GLU A 305 22.11 28.67 40.43
CA GLU A 305 22.91 29.45 41.40
C GLU A 305 23.50 28.54 42.50
N THR A 306 22.74 27.58 43.01
CA THR A 306 23.20 26.64 44.05
C THR A 306 24.00 25.46 43.51
N GLY A 307 23.95 25.20 42.19
CA GLY A 307 24.55 24.03 41.54
C GLY A 307 23.77 22.72 41.76
N ASP A 308 22.52 22.82 42.19
CA ASP A 308 21.65 21.66 42.41
C ASP A 308 21.32 20.93 41.09
N ALA A 309 20.87 19.68 41.20
CA ALA A 309 20.44 18.90 40.05
C ALA A 309 19.15 19.50 39.43
N ILE A 310 19.16 19.68 38.11
CA ILE A 310 18.03 20.23 37.35
C ILE A 310 17.66 19.21 36.28
N THR A 311 16.38 18.90 36.14
CA THR A 311 15.94 17.96 35.11
C THR A 311 15.89 18.63 33.73
N THR A 312 16.00 17.85 32.66
CA THR A 312 15.86 18.38 31.30
C THR A 312 14.49 19.03 31.10
N GLU A 313 13.41 18.45 31.65
CA GLU A 313 12.06 19.01 31.47
C GLU A 313 11.94 20.42 32.05
N LEU A 314 12.56 20.67 33.22
CA LEU A 314 12.53 21.99 33.83
C LEU A 314 13.36 23.01 33.05
N LEU A 315 14.55 22.63 32.57
CA LEU A 315 15.37 23.49 31.72
C LEU A 315 14.64 23.87 30.43
N LEU A 316 14.02 22.88 29.76
CA LEU A 316 13.24 23.13 28.56
C LEU A 316 12.00 23.98 28.86
N ALA A 317 11.26 23.70 29.93
CA ALA A 317 10.09 24.52 30.32
C ALA A 317 10.41 26.00 30.53
N VAL A 318 11.65 26.32 30.94
CA VAL A 318 12.14 27.70 31.08
C VAL A 318 12.65 28.25 29.75
N LEU A 319 13.42 27.48 29.00
CA LEU A 319 13.97 27.86 27.69
C LEU A 319 12.90 28.00 26.59
N ASP A 320 11.77 27.32 26.73
CA ASP A 320 10.59 27.37 25.84
C ASP A 320 9.51 28.32 26.36
N SER A 321 9.74 28.96 27.52
CA SER A 321 8.77 29.91 28.07
C SER A 321 8.63 31.16 27.16
N PRO A 322 7.51 31.89 27.24
CA PRO A 322 7.30 33.09 26.41
C PRO A 322 8.39 34.15 26.58
N HIS A 323 9.05 34.16 27.74
CA HIS A 323 10.16 35.05 28.05
C HIS A 323 11.35 34.25 28.59
N PRO A 324 12.17 33.63 27.71
CA PRO A 324 13.32 32.83 28.12
C PRO A 324 14.42 33.71 28.75
N PRO A 325 15.38 33.11 29.47
CA PRO A 325 16.56 33.84 29.95
C PRO A 325 17.25 34.57 28.79
N THR A 326 17.85 35.72 29.07
CA THR A 326 18.71 36.42 28.10
C THR A 326 20.19 36.35 28.50
N ASP A 327 21.06 36.66 27.54
CA ASP A 327 22.48 36.91 27.74
C ASP A 327 23.24 35.75 28.45
N GLU A 328 24.00 36.07 29.50
CA GLU A 328 24.84 35.13 30.24
C GLU A 328 24.01 34.02 30.90
N SER A 329 22.83 34.36 31.43
CA SER A 329 21.92 33.36 32.00
C SER A 329 21.48 32.36 30.93
N TYR A 330 21.18 32.79 29.69
CA TYR A 330 20.81 31.86 28.63
C TYR A 330 21.91 30.82 28.39
N THR A 331 23.17 31.28 28.29
CA THR A 331 24.32 30.41 28.09
C THR A 331 24.49 29.39 29.22
N GLN A 332 24.29 29.80 30.48
CA GLN A 332 24.37 28.89 31.63
C GLN A 332 23.30 27.78 31.57
N TYR A 333 22.07 28.11 31.15
CA TYR A 333 21.01 27.12 30.93
C TYR A 333 21.39 26.13 29.82
N ILE A 334 21.94 26.61 28.70
CA ILE A 334 22.38 25.75 27.59
C ILE A 334 23.54 24.85 28.00
N GLN A 335 24.52 25.36 28.75
CA GLN A 335 25.59 24.54 29.31
C GLN A 335 25.02 23.45 30.20
N ARG A 336 24.07 23.79 31.09
CA ARG A 336 23.45 22.79 31.97
C ARG A 336 22.65 21.75 31.17
N LEU A 337 21.96 22.17 30.12
CA LEU A 337 21.27 21.27 29.20
C LEU A 337 22.25 20.31 28.51
N LEU A 338 23.40 20.82 28.01
CA LEU A 338 24.45 19.98 27.44
C LEU A 338 24.94 18.95 28.46
N HIS A 339 25.25 19.35 29.69
CA HIS A 339 25.70 18.39 30.73
C HIS A 339 24.63 17.32 30.99
N ASN A 340 23.36 17.70 31.08
CA ASN A 340 22.28 16.72 31.25
C ASN A 340 22.18 15.75 30.08
N VAL A 341 22.31 16.23 28.84
CA VAL A 341 22.36 15.39 27.63
C VAL A 341 23.56 14.46 27.67
N LEU A 342 24.71 14.96 28.15
CA LEU A 342 25.93 14.18 28.22
C LEU A 342 25.81 13.05 29.26
N ASP A 343 25.29 13.37 30.44
CA ASP A 343 25.18 12.42 31.56
C ASP A 343 24.07 11.38 31.34
N HIS A 344 22.96 11.76 30.70
CA HIS A 344 21.74 10.95 30.63
C HIS A 344 21.38 10.43 29.23
N HIS A 345 22.14 10.79 28.19
CA HIS A 345 21.86 10.41 26.79
C HIS A 345 20.45 10.81 26.32
N ASP A 346 19.96 11.96 26.80
CA ASP A 346 18.59 12.42 26.55
C ASP A 346 18.43 12.95 25.12
N ALA A 347 17.70 12.19 24.29
CA ALA A 347 17.45 12.53 22.89
C ALA A 347 16.61 13.82 22.72
N GLN A 348 15.69 14.10 23.65
CA GLN A 348 14.87 15.32 23.58
C GLN A 348 15.73 16.55 23.92
N GLY A 349 16.53 16.44 24.98
CA GLY A 349 17.52 17.46 25.32
C GLY A 349 18.51 17.70 24.18
N ALA A 350 19.00 16.64 23.54
CA ALA A 350 19.94 16.74 22.42
C ALA A 350 19.33 17.46 21.21
N ALA A 351 18.07 17.17 20.86
CA ALA A 351 17.39 17.84 19.75
C ALA A 351 17.20 19.34 20.02
N SER A 352 16.68 19.70 21.20
CA SER A 352 16.51 21.11 21.62
C SER A 352 17.83 21.87 21.68
N LEU A 353 18.88 21.22 22.20
CA LEU A 353 20.22 21.79 22.25
C LEU A 353 20.72 22.11 20.85
N VAL A 354 20.63 21.16 19.91
CA VAL A 354 21.05 21.38 18.53
C VAL A 354 20.27 22.52 17.88
N GLU A 355 18.94 22.56 18.03
CA GLU A 355 18.10 23.62 17.47
C GLU A 355 18.60 25.01 17.90
N ARG A 356 18.96 25.14 19.18
CA ARG A 356 19.45 26.40 19.76
C ARG A 356 20.86 26.74 19.29
N LEU A 357 21.76 25.76 19.20
CA LEU A 357 23.12 25.97 18.67
C LEU A 357 23.08 26.34 17.18
N ASP A 358 22.17 25.76 16.40
CA ASP A 358 22.01 26.10 14.99
C ASP A 358 21.31 27.46 14.78
N ALA A 359 20.55 27.96 15.77
CA ALA A 359 19.93 29.28 15.75
C ALA A 359 20.88 30.42 16.14
N ASP A 360 21.87 30.14 17.00
CA ASP A 360 22.84 31.12 17.51
C ASP A 360 24.30 30.63 17.34
N PRO A 361 24.99 31.10 16.28
CA PRO A 361 26.39 30.74 16.02
C PRO A 361 27.37 31.19 17.11
N ASP A 362 27.09 32.28 17.83
CA ASP A 362 27.95 32.81 18.88
C ASP A 362 27.84 31.93 20.14
N LEU A 363 26.63 31.43 20.43
CA LEU A 363 26.41 30.38 21.42
C LEU A 363 27.11 29.08 21.02
N GLU A 364 26.99 28.65 19.76
CA GLU A 364 27.68 27.45 19.28
C GLU A 364 29.19 27.56 19.51
N ALA A 365 29.80 28.70 19.17
CA ALA A 365 31.24 28.92 19.37
C ALA A 365 31.68 28.78 20.84
N GLN A 366 30.82 29.18 21.79
CA GLN A 366 31.10 29.05 23.22
C GLN A 366 30.96 27.61 23.73
N ILE A 367 30.00 26.85 23.18
CA ILE A 367 29.71 25.47 23.59
C ILE A 367 30.61 24.46 22.83
N GLN A 368 31.15 24.82 21.68
CA GLN A 368 31.94 23.96 20.79
C GLN A 368 33.08 23.19 21.50
N PRO A 369 33.90 23.81 22.38
CA PRO A 369 34.98 23.09 23.06
C PRO A 369 34.49 21.93 23.91
N LEU A 370 33.28 22.05 24.50
CA LEU A 370 32.67 20.98 25.29
C LEU A 370 32.19 19.82 24.42
N ILE A 371 31.66 20.11 23.23
CA ILE A 371 31.26 19.08 22.24
C ILE A 371 32.50 18.35 21.71
N ASP A 372 33.57 19.07 21.40
CA ASP A 372 34.84 18.48 20.91
C ASP A 372 35.50 17.61 21.98
N GLN A 373 35.47 18.04 23.25
CA GLN A 373 35.90 17.21 24.37
C GLN A 373 35.04 15.94 24.49
N ALA A 374 33.72 16.06 24.37
CA ALA A 374 32.82 14.90 24.40
C ALA A 374 33.08 13.93 23.23
N LEU A 375 33.40 14.41 22.03
CA LEU A 375 33.79 13.54 20.89
C LEU A 375 35.03 12.68 21.17
N ALA A 376 35.95 13.17 22.01
CA ALA A 376 37.17 12.47 22.38
C ALA A 376 36.98 11.54 23.59
N GLU A 377 36.26 12.00 24.61
CA GLU A 377 36.14 11.30 25.90
C GLU A 377 34.90 10.40 25.99
N GLN A 378 33.81 10.76 25.29
CA GLN A 378 32.49 10.11 25.32
C GLN A 378 31.86 10.06 23.92
N PRO A 379 32.48 9.35 22.96
CA PRO A 379 32.09 9.37 21.55
C PRO A 379 30.68 8.80 21.30
N ASP A 380 30.18 7.95 22.20
CA ASP A 380 28.82 7.42 22.18
C ASP A 380 27.76 8.51 22.42
N THR A 381 28.02 9.38 23.38
CA THR A 381 27.18 10.53 23.69
C THR A 381 27.21 11.57 22.58
N ALA A 382 28.40 11.87 22.04
CA ALA A 382 28.55 12.76 20.90
C ALA A 382 27.83 12.23 19.65
N TYR A 383 27.77 10.90 19.48
CA TYR A 383 26.99 10.25 18.43
C TYR A 383 25.49 10.56 18.59
N VAL A 384 24.94 10.51 19.80
CA VAL A 384 23.52 10.85 20.06
C VAL A 384 23.21 12.30 19.68
N ILE A 385 24.07 13.25 20.04
CA ILE A 385 23.90 14.67 19.71
C ILE A 385 23.92 14.87 18.18
N ALA A 386 24.92 14.34 17.49
CA ALA A 386 25.03 14.46 16.04
C ALA A 386 23.86 13.78 15.32
N ARG A 387 23.39 12.65 15.82
CA ARG A 387 22.23 11.94 15.28
C ARG A 387 20.92 12.70 15.49
N ALA A 388 20.73 13.34 16.65
CA ALA A 388 19.54 14.15 16.93
C ALA A 388 19.42 15.30 15.91
N SER A 389 20.53 15.99 15.61
CA SER A 389 20.59 17.04 14.59
C SER A 389 20.10 16.60 13.21
N LEU A 390 20.54 15.41 12.79
CA LEU A 390 20.27 14.92 11.44
C LEU A 390 18.89 14.26 11.29
N THR A 391 18.26 13.88 12.39
CA THR A 391 16.93 13.25 12.40
C THR A 391 15.85 14.25 12.00
N ASP A 392 15.93 15.48 12.48
CA ASP A 392 14.97 16.55 12.15
C ASP A 392 15.11 16.99 10.67
N GLN A 393 16.34 17.09 10.18
CA GLN A 393 16.65 17.45 8.79
C GLN A 393 16.27 16.37 7.74
N ASN A 394 16.00 15.14 8.17
CA ASN A 394 15.53 14.05 7.32
C ASN A 394 14.03 13.73 7.51
N GLY A 395 13.42 14.25 8.57
CA GLY A 395 12.17 13.73 9.12
C GLY A 395 10.88 14.14 8.41
N ASN A 396 10.82 15.27 7.68
CA ASN A 396 9.49 15.77 7.29
C ASN A 396 9.31 16.50 5.96
N ASN A 397 10.34 16.77 5.18
CA ASN A 397 10.14 17.41 3.87
C ASN A 397 10.77 16.55 2.78
N GLY A 398 9.91 15.82 2.05
CA GLY A 398 10.25 15.14 0.79
C GLY A 398 10.61 16.11 -0.34
N THR A 399 11.11 17.30 -0.01
CA THR A 399 11.73 18.20 -0.97
C THR A 399 13.00 17.52 -1.47
N SER A 400 12.98 17.22 -2.78
CA SER A 400 14.15 16.77 -3.53
C SER A 400 15.36 17.63 -3.18
N SER A 401 16.53 17.00 -3.09
CA SER A 401 17.83 17.59 -2.77
C SER A 401 18.24 18.84 -3.58
N GLU A 402 17.47 19.23 -4.58
CA GLU A 402 17.75 20.32 -5.52
C GLU A 402 17.30 21.72 -5.03
N GLU A 403 16.48 21.81 -3.96
CA GLU A 403 15.98 23.10 -3.43
C GLU A 403 16.38 23.40 -1.97
N ARG A 404 17.44 22.75 -1.45
CA ARG A 404 17.90 23.08 -0.09
C ARG A 404 18.77 24.33 -0.10
N ASP A 405 18.44 25.24 0.81
CA ASP A 405 19.22 26.44 1.09
C ASP A 405 20.68 26.08 1.44
N PRO A 406 21.69 26.77 0.86
CA PRO A 406 23.11 26.47 1.10
C PRO A 406 23.52 26.45 2.57
N GLU A 407 22.90 27.27 3.42
CA GLU A 407 23.21 27.27 4.86
C GLU A 407 22.73 25.99 5.54
N THR A 408 21.54 25.50 5.16
CA THR A 408 20.98 24.24 5.67
C THR A 408 21.85 23.05 5.28
N GLU A 409 22.35 23.01 4.04
CA GLU A 409 23.24 21.95 3.58
C GLU A 409 24.61 22.02 4.28
N ALA A 410 25.17 23.22 4.49
CA ALA A 410 26.41 23.39 5.26
C ALA A 410 26.27 22.88 6.71
N ARG A 411 25.14 23.18 7.37
CA ARG A 411 24.82 22.66 8.71
C ARG A 411 24.70 21.13 8.70
N ARG A 412 24.00 20.56 7.72
CA ARG A 412 23.90 19.11 7.55
C ARG A 412 25.27 18.47 7.41
N GLN A 413 26.15 19.01 6.57
CA GLN A 413 27.50 18.47 6.36
C GLN A 413 28.36 18.55 7.62
N LYS A 414 28.26 19.65 8.40
CA LYS A 414 28.90 19.80 9.71
C LYS A 414 28.51 18.64 10.65
N TRP A 415 27.22 18.40 10.82
CA TRP A 415 26.72 17.36 11.72
C TRP A 415 26.95 15.94 11.20
N LEU A 416 26.95 15.73 9.88
CA LEU A 416 27.38 14.46 9.28
C LEU A 416 28.86 14.16 9.59
N GLY A 417 29.75 15.16 9.47
CA GLY A 417 31.16 15.01 9.84
C GLY A 417 31.33 14.57 11.30
N ARG A 418 30.62 15.23 12.22
CA ARG A 418 30.62 14.86 13.66
C ARG A 418 30.05 13.47 13.89
N LEU A 419 28.99 13.08 13.19
CA LEU A 419 28.41 11.73 13.29
C LEU A 419 29.41 10.67 12.84
N HIS A 420 30.15 10.92 11.75
CA HIS A 420 31.17 9.99 11.24
C HIS A 420 32.32 9.82 12.23
N GLU A 421 32.82 10.93 12.77
CA GLU A 421 33.90 10.93 13.74
C GLU A 421 33.48 10.24 15.04
N ALA A 422 32.30 10.58 15.57
CA ALA A 422 31.72 9.93 16.74
C ALA A 422 31.53 8.41 16.53
N ALA A 423 30.94 8.00 15.40
CA ALA A 423 30.73 6.59 15.08
C ALA A 423 32.05 5.82 14.97
N LYS A 424 33.06 6.42 14.33
CA LYS A 424 34.39 5.83 14.18
C LYS A 424 35.09 5.69 15.53
N ASN A 425 35.10 6.75 16.34
CA ASN A 425 35.76 6.75 17.65
C ASN A 425 35.04 5.78 18.61
N ALA A 426 33.71 5.78 18.62
CA ALA A 426 32.94 4.87 19.48
C ALA A 426 33.15 3.39 19.09
N LEU A 427 33.18 3.09 17.78
CA LEU A 427 33.49 1.74 17.31
C LEU A 427 34.93 1.34 17.59
N HIS A 428 35.88 2.26 17.47
CA HIS A 428 37.28 2.01 17.82
C HIS A 428 37.42 1.69 19.32
N VAL A 429 36.83 2.50 20.20
CA VAL A 429 36.79 2.25 21.65
C VAL A 429 36.12 0.89 21.94
N ALA A 430 35.03 0.56 21.26
CA ALA A 430 34.37 -0.74 21.39
C ALA A 430 35.26 -1.93 20.99
N ILE A 431 36.11 -1.75 19.98
CA ILE A 431 37.07 -2.78 19.55
C ILE A 431 38.24 -2.88 20.53
N GLU A 432 38.75 -1.74 21.04
CA GLU A 432 39.84 -1.71 22.02
C GLU A 432 39.44 -2.34 23.36
N THR A 433 38.19 -2.16 23.80
CA THR A 433 37.68 -2.81 25.02
C THR A 433 37.59 -4.34 24.88
N SER A 434 37.71 -4.87 23.66
CA SER A 434 37.70 -6.30 23.34
C SER A 434 36.45 -7.03 23.87
N GLU A 435 35.31 -6.33 23.97
CA GLU A 435 34.04 -6.91 24.40
C GLU A 435 33.13 -7.17 23.18
N PRO A 436 32.92 -8.43 22.76
CA PRO A 436 32.17 -8.77 21.55
C PRO A 436 30.75 -8.19 21.53
N SER A 437 30.09 -8.13 22.69
CA SER A 437 28.73 -7.60 22.86
C SER A 437 28.63 -6.10 22.52
N ILE A 438 29.68 -5.33 22.79
CA ILE A 438 29.72 -3.89 22.53
C ILE A 438 30.00 -3.66 21.03
N ILE A 439 30.94 -4.41 20.45
CA ILE A 439 31.26 -4.34 19.02
C ILE A 439 30.02 -4.67 18.19
N SER A 440 29.34 -5.78 18.50
CA SER A 440 28.10 -6.19 17.81
C SER A 440 27.01 -5.11 17.89
N ARG A 441 26.81 -4.50 19.06
CA ARG A 441 25.83 -3.41 19.24
C ARG A 441 26.15 -2.20 18.37
N TRP A 442 27.42 -1.79 18.30
CA TRP A 442 27.85 -0.68 17.45
C TRP A 442 27.75 -0.99 15.96
N LEU A 443 28.21 -2.15 15.51
CA LEU A 443 28.06 -2.57 14.11
C LEU A 443 26.58 -2.61 13.72
N THR A 444 25.72 -3.12 14.60
CA THR A 444 24.26 -3.16 14.39
C THR A 444 23.64 -1.77 14.35
N LEU A 445 24.05 -0.88 15.26
CA LEU A 445 23.58 0.50 15.31
C LEU A 445 23.93 1.23 13.99
N ILE A 446 25.20 1.21 13.60
CA ILE A 446 25.70 1.85 12.37
C ILE A 446 25.03 1.24 11.13
N ALA A 447 24.88 -0.09 11.07
CA ALA A 447 24.24 -0.77 9.95
C ALA A 447 22.74 -0.46 9.81
N ARG A 448 22.06 -0.05 10.90
CA ARG A 448 20.64 0.34 10.90
C ARG A 448 20.43 1.79 10.49
N GLU A 449 21.46 2.62 10.50
CA GLU A 449 21.31 4.04 10.16
C GLU A 449 20.87 4.27 8.70
N PRO A 450 20.15 5.38 8.44
CA PRO A 450 19.79 5.81 7.10
C PRO A 450 21.00 5.88 6.16
N ARG A 451 20.82 5.44 4.89
CA ARG A 451 21.87 5.57 3.86
C ARG A 451 22.32 7.00 3.65
N ALA A 452 21.43 7.98 3.88
CA ALA A 452 21.73 9.40 3.78
C ALA A 452 22.78 9.90 4.79
N TYR A 453 23.11 9.10 5.82
CA TYR A 453 24.19 9.42 6.75
C TYR A 453 25.56 9.01 6.22
N ASN A 454 25.67 8.26 5.12
CA ASN A 454 26.93 7.85 4.50
C ASN A 454 27.93 7.13 5.44
N LEU A 455 27.44 6.45 6.49
CA LEU A 455 28.29 5.69 7.44
C LEU A 455 28.81 4.35 6.88
N GLN A 456 28.72 4.15 5.57
CA GLN A 456 29.05 2.90 4.92
C GLN A 456 30.55 2.57 5.04
N ASP A 457 31.42 3.57 4.91
CA ASP A 457 32.87 3.40 5.03
C ASP A 457 33.29 3.11 6.47
N VAL A 458 32.64 3.76 7.45
CA VAL A 458 32.85 3.51 8.87
C VAL A 458 32.46 2.07 9.23
N LEU A 459 31.30 1.61 8.73
CA LEU A 459 30.86 0.23 8.93
C LEU A 459 31.81 -0.77 8.26
N HIS A 460 32.25 -0.50 7.03
CA HIS A 460 33.15 -1.38 6.29
C HIS A 460 34.48 -1.57 7.02
N GLN A 461 35.13 -0.47 7.41
CA GLN A 461 36.37 -0.53 8.18
C GLN A 461 36.14 -1.20 9.54
N GLY A 462 35.03 -0.88 10.20
CA GLY A 462 34.63 -1.50 11.46
C GLY A 462 34.46 -3.01 11.39
N LEU A 463 33.87 -3.52 10.31
CA LEU A 463 33.74 -4.95 10.07
C LEU A 463 35.11 -5.60 9.90
N ILE A 464 36.03 -4.98 9.15
CA ILE A 464 37.41 -5.47 8.98
C ILE A 464 38.16 -5.52 10.31
N ASP A 465 38.09 -4.45 11.09
CA ASP A 465 38.79 -4.33 12.36
C ASP A 465 38.21 -5.29 13.42
N ALA A 466 36.94 -5.69 13.28
CA ALA A 466 36.30 -6.69 14.14
C ALA A 466 36.66 -8.15 13.81
N ILE A 467 37.20 -8.45 12.62
CA ILE A 467 37.51 -9.84 12.18
C ILE A 467 38.41 -10.60 13.18
N PRO A 468 39.51 -10.03 13.71
CA PRO A 468 40.38 -10.74 14.65
C PRO A 468 39.67 -11.17 15.94
N MET A 469 38.73 -10.35 16.42
CA MET A 469 37.90 -10.65 17.59
C MET A 469 36.78 -11.63 17.25
N ALA A 470 36.15 -11.46 16.09
CA ALA A 470 35.15 -12.40 15.58
C ALA A 470 35.72 -13.81 15.37
N SER A 471 37.02 -13.92 15.09
CA SER A 471 37.71 -15.23 15.00
C SER A 471 37.91 -15.91 16.36
N GLN A 472 37.45 -15.30 17.46
CA GLN A 472 37.51 -15.83 18.82
C GLN A 472 36.12 -15.92 19.48
N ASP A 473 35.07 -15.37 18.85
CA ASP A 473 33.72 -15.29 19.41
C ASP A 473 32.65 -15.61 18.34
N ALA A 474 31.83 -16.63 18.61
CA ALA A 474 30.86 -17.15 17.66
C ALA A 474 29.70 -16.18 17.36
N GLU A 475 29.21 -15.44 18.36
CA GLU A 475 28.10 -14.49 18.18
C GLU A 475 28.55 -13.31 17.31
N LEU A 476 29.72 -12.75 17.61
CA LEU A 476 30.30 -11.68 16.81
C LEU A 476 30.63 -12.12 15.38
N ALA A 477 31.10 -13.36 15.17
CA ALA A 477 31.31 -13.90 13.83
C ALA A 477 30.03 -13.92 12.99
N ILE A 478 28.91 -14.35 13.58
CA ILE A 478 27.59 -14.35 12.93
C ILE A 478 27.14 -12.92 12.60
N ASP A 479 27.33 -11.98 13.53
CA ASP A 479 26.94 -10.58 13.32
C ASP A 479 27.78 -9.88 12.25
N VAL A 480 29.11 -10.08 12.27
CA VAL A 480 30.01 -9.56 11.23
C VAL A 480 29.60 -10.10 9.86
N LEU A 481 29.33 -11.41 9.75
CA LEU A 481 28.91 -12.02 8.49
C LEU A 481 27.55 -11.47 8.02
N THR A 482 26.59 -11.34 8.93
CA THR A 482 25.25 -10.81 8.63
C THR A 482 25.31 -9.36 8.15
N HIS A 483 26.10 -8.51 8.80
CA HIS A 483 26.25 -7.10 8.40
C HIS A 483 27.05 -6.95 7.11
N ALA A 484 28.07 -7.79 6.90
CA ALA A 484 28.82 -7.86 5.65
C ALA A 484 27.89 -8.17 4.45
N ILE A 485 27.04 -9.20 4.54
CA ILE A 485 26.08 -9.55 3.48
C ILE A 485 25.14 -8.37 3.15
N LYS A 486 24.72 -7.61 4.17
CA LYS A 486 23.79 -6.48 4.02
C LYS A 486 24.42 -5.24 3.41
N ARG A 487 25.63 -4.91 3.85
CA ARG A 487 26.23 -3.60 3.63
C ARG A 487 27.58 -3.69 2.92
N ALA A 488 28.45 -4.63 3.26
CA ALA A 488 29.80 -4.77 2.69
C ALA A 488 30.00 -6.15 2.04
N PRO A 489 29.29 -6.46 0.93
CA PRO A 489 29.37 -7.79 0.33
C PRO A 489 30.76 -8.13 -0.25
N ASP A 490 31.59 -7.11 -0.49
CA ASP A 490 32.94 -7.21 -1.01
C ASP A 490 33.95 -7.85 -0.05
N ILE A 491 33.70 -7.81 1.27
CA ILE A 491 34.58 -8.46 2.27
C ILE A 491 34.28 -9.95 2.46
N ILE A 492 33.14 -10.44 1.98
CA ILE A 492 32.71 -11.83 2.15
C ILE A 492 33.74 -12.84 1.60
N PRO A 493 34.32 -12.67 0.38
CA PRO A 493 35.31 -13.60 -0.14
C PRO A 493 36.57 -13.72 0.74
N ASP A 494 36.92 -12.68 1.49
CA ASP A 494 38.07 -12.71 2.39
C ASP A 494 37.72 -13.33 3.74
N LEU A 495 36.49 -13.11 4.24
CA LEU A 495 35.96 -13.84 5.40
C LEU A 495 35.89 -15.35 5.14
N LEU A 496 35.43 -15.76 3.96
CA LEU A 496 35.33 -17.17 3.57
C LEU A 496 36.70 -17.87 3.36
N LYS A 497 37.81 -17.11 3.28
CA LYS A 497 39.17 -17.66 3.23
C LYS A 497 39.84 -17.75 4.61
N ASN A 498 39.27 -17.13 5.63
CA ASN A 498 39.83 -17.10 6.97
C ASN A 498 39.35 -18.32 7.76
N ASP A 499 40.22 -19.33 7.89
CA ASP A 499 39.91 -20.58 8.59
C ASP A 499 39.55 -20.37 10.07
N ASP A 500 40.22 -19.45 10.76
CA ASP A 500 39.98 -19.16 12.18
C ASP A 500 38.61 -18.50 12.38
N PHE A 501 38.20 -17.63 11.45
CA PHE A 501 36.86 -17.02 11.46
C PHE A 501 35.77 -18.06 11.24
N LEU A 502 35.93 -18.93 10.22
CA LEU A 502 34.95 -19.96 9.91
C LEU A 502 34.81 -21.00 11.02
N ALA A 503 35.90 -21.32 11.72
CA ALA A 503 35.90 -22.27 12.84
C ALA A 503 35.10 -21.78 14.06
N GLN A 504 34.76 -20.48 14.15
CA GLN A 504 33.88 -19.96 15.20
C GLN A 504 32.40 -20.05 14.84
N LEU A 505 32.06 -20.27 13.57
CA LEU A 505 30.67 -20.39 13.16
C LEU A 505 30.07 -21.71 13.65
N PRO A 506 28.73 -21.77 13.87
CA PRO A 506 28.07 -23.04 14.15
C PRO A 506 28.38 -24.07 13.06
N GLU A 507 28.64 -25.33 13.45
CA GLU A 507 29.08 -26.42 12.56
C GLU A 507 28.24 -26.51 11.26
N LEU A 508 26.92 -26.36 11.36
CA LEU A 508 26.01 -26.37 10.22
C LEU A 508 26.33 -25.24 9.21
N LEU A 509 26.57 -24.02 9.72
CA LEU A 509 26.87 -22.86 8.90
C LEU A 509 28.28 -22.97 8.32
N GLU A 510 29.25 -23.40 9.12
CA GLU A 510 30.62 -23.63 8.63
C GLU A 510 30.63 -24.62 7.45
N ASN A 511 29.95 -25.77 7.60
CA ASN A 511 29.85 -26.79 6.56
C ASN A 511 29.16 -26.24 5.29
N ALA A 512 28.04 -25.51 5.46
CA ALA A 512 27.32 -24.90 4.36
C ALA A 512 28.12 -23.83 3.59
N LEU A 513 29.15 -23.24 4.20
CA LEU A 513 30.00 -22.23 3.57
C LEU A 513 31.27 -22.82 2.96
N ARG A 514 31.93 -23.79 3.63
CA ARG A 514 33.17 -24.42 3.14
C ARG A 514 32.92 -25.47 2.05
N GLU A 515 32.05 -26.43 2.34
CA GLU A 515 31.76 -27.57 1.47
C GLU A 515 30.24 -27.76 1.38
N PRO A 516 29.53 -26.83 0.72
CA PRO A 516 28.07 -26.81 0.72
C PRO A 516 27.51 -28.15 0.23
N THR A 517 26.68 -28.79 1.07
CA THR A 517 25.84 -29.92 0.68
C THR A 517 24.38 -29.51 0.66
N THR A 518 23.55 -30.25 -0.07
CA THR A 518 22.10 -29.98 -0.13
C THR A 518 21.46 -29.97 1.26
N ILE A 519 21.89 -30.88 2.15
CA ILE A 519 21.31 -31.01 3.50
C ILE A 519 21.67 -29.79 4.35
N ASP A 520 22.93 -29.34 4.28
CA ASP A 520 23.40 -28.22 5.11
C ASP A 520 22.75 -26.90 4.70
N VAL A 521 22.65 -26.63 3.39
CA VAL A 521 21.98 -25.42 2.88
C VAL A 521 20.48 -25.44 3.17
N GLU A 522 19.82 -26.61 3.05
CA GLU A 522 18.40 -26.75 3.36
C GLU A 522 18.12 -26.55 4.86
N ALA A 523 18.97 -27.06 5.74
CA ALA A 523 18.81 -26.89 7.18
C ALA A 523 18.94 -25.42 7.64
N LEU A 524 19.62 -24.56 6.87
CA LEU A 524 19.68 -23.12 7.14
C LEU A 524 18.41 -22.35 6.75
N ALA A 525 17.44 -22.99 6.10
CA ALA A 525 16.19 -22.34 5.67
C ALA A 525 15.37 -21.74 6.83
N GLU A 526 15.45 -22.32 8.02
CA GLU A 526 14.75 -21.84 9.23
C GLU A 526 15.53 -20.76 9.99
N GLY A 527 16.79 -20.50 9.60
CA GLY A 527 17.70 -19.58 10.27
C GLY A 527 17.65 -18.13 9.75
N PRO A 528 18.68 -17.31 10.08
CA PRO A 528 18.82 -15.97 9.53
C PRO A 528 18.89 -15.99 8.01
N ARG A 529 17.99 -15.22 7.37
CA ARG A 529 17.77 -15.23 5.91
C ARG A 529 19.04 -14.86 5.13
N GLU A 530 19.85 -13.96 5.68
CA GLU A 530 21.09 -13.51 5.08
C GLU A 530 22.10 -14.65 4.96
N LEU A 531 22.24 -15.45 6.02
CA LEU A 531 23.15 -16.61 6.06
C LEU A 531 22.68 -17.70 5.09
N PHE A 532 21.36 -17.93 4.99
CA PHE A 532 20.80 -18.83 3.97
C PHE A 532 21.15 -18.35 2.55
N LEU A 533 20.97 -17.07 2.24
CA LEU A 533 21.29 -16.52 0.91
C LEU A 533 22.78 -16.63 0.59
N LEU A 534 23.65 -16.42 1.58
CA LEU A 534 25.09 -16.65 1.43
C LEU A 534 25.40 -18.13 1.17
N ALA A 535 24.78 -19.05 1.91
CA ALA A 535 24.96 -20.49 1.70
C ALA A 535 24.47 -20.94 0.32
N VAL A 536 23.35 -20.39 -0.18
CA VAL A 536 22.88 -20.61 -1.56
C VAL A 536 23.92 -20.13 -2.57
N ARG A 537 24.51 -18.94 -2.36
CA ARG A 537 25.57 -18.43 -3.24
C ARG A 537 26.78 -19.37 -3.26
N CYS A 538 27.24 -19.82 -2.09
CA CYS A 538 28.34 -20.78 -1.99
C CYS A 538 27.98 -22.11 -2.69
N GLY A 539 26.74 -22.57 -2.57
CA GLY A 539 26.23 -23.75 -3.26
C GLY A 539 26.20 -23.62 -4.79
N LEU A 540 25.93 -22.41 -5.32
CA LEU A 540 26.01 -22.13 -6.76
C LEU A 540 27.45 -22.06 -7.26
N ASP A 541 28.35 -21.53 -6.45
CA ASP A 541 29.79 -21.43 -6.76
C ASP A 541 30.52 -22.78 -6.61
N SER A 542 29.98 -23.73 -5.83
CA SER A 542 30.53 -25.07 -5.59
C SER A 542 30.46 -25.98 -6.81
N ASP A 543 31.48 -26.80 -7.06
CA ASP A 543 31.54 -27.77 -8.16
C ASP A 543 30.48 -28.90 -8.10
N ARG A 544 29.83 -29.10 -6.95
CA ARG A 544 28.84 -30.16 -6.73
C ARG A 544 27.41 -29.65 -6.93
N PRO A 545 26.45 -30.52 -7.30
CA PRO A 545 25.05 -30.14 -7.31
C PRO A 545 24.52 -30.01 -5.87
N VAL A 546 24.11 -28.80 -5.48
CA VAL A 546 23.66 -28.48 -4.12
C VAL A 546 22.19 -28.07 -4.09
N ILE A 547 21.73 -27.28 -5.07
CA ILE A 547 20.45 -26.57 -4.99
C ILE A 547 19.29 -27.49 -5.38
N ASN A 548 18.37 -27.75 -4.45
CA ASN A 548 17.20 -28.62 -4.64
C ASN A 548 15.86 -27.83 -4.61
N GLY A 549 14.74 -28.53 -4.84
CA GLY A 549 13.40 -27.92 -4.78
C GLY A 549 13.05 -27.20 -3.47
N PRO A 550 13.27 -27.79 -2.28
CA PRO A 550 13.12 -27.12 -0.99
C PRO A 550 13.89 -25.79 -0.87
N ILE A 551 15.18 -25.77 -1.22
CA ILE A 551 16.01 -24.55 -1.19
C ILE A 551 15.42 -23.48 -2.12
N ILE A 552 14.99 -23.87 -3.33
CA ILE A 552 14.35 -22.97 -4.28
C ILE A 552 13.04 -22.39 -3.76
N ARG A 553 12.22 -23.17 -3.03
CA ARG A 553 10.99 -22.65 -2.41
C ARG A 553 11.28 -21.57 -1.39
N VAL A 554 12.29 -21.77 -0.55
CA VAL A 554 12.70 -20.77 0.46
C VAL A 554 13.24 -19.54 -0.26
N LEU A 555 14.15 -19.71 -1.23
CA LEU A 555 14.67 -18.60 -2.05
C LEU A 555 13.54 -17.80 -2.73
N TRP A 556 12.54 -18.49 -3.26
CA TRP A 556 11.37 -17.87 -3.87
C TRP A 556 10.50 -17.11 -2.87
N GLN A 557 10.26 -17.67 -1.68
CA GLN A 557 9.57 -16.97 -0.59
C GLN A 557 10.31 -15.69 -0.18
N LEU A 558 11.65 -15.72 -0.17
CA LEU A 558 12.46 -14.54 0.11
C LEU A 558 12.42 -13.50 -1.02
N TYR A 559 12.27 -13.94 -2.27
CA TYR A 559 12.07 -13.06 -3.43
C TYR A 559 10.69 -12.37 -3.40
N LYS A 560 9.62 -13.09 -3.05
CA LYS A 560 8.24 -12.56 -2.97
C LYS A 560 7.95 -11.81 -1.66
N GLY A 561 8.63 -12.19 -0.57
CA GLY A 561 8.42 -11.66 0.77
C GLY A 561 8.98 -10.26 1.00
N SER A 562 8.89 -9.78 2.24
CA SER A 562 9.36 -8.44 2.67
C SER A 562 10.79 -8.16 2.20
N SER A 563 11.05 -6.92 1.76
CA SER A 563 12.34 -6.49 1.20
C SER A 563 13.51 -6.85 2.12
N ILE A 564 14.20 -7.95 1.81
CA ILE A 564 15.46 -8.29 2.46
C ILE A 564 16.50 -7.33 1.91
N ARG A 565 17.07 -6.51 2.80
CA ARG A 565 18.08 -5.51 2.44
C ARG A 565 19.46 -6.14 2.38
N VAL A 566 19.70 -6.96 1.35
CA VAL A 566 21.03 -7.52 1.04
C VAL A 566 21.65 -6.85 -0.18
N GLY A 567 22.98 -6.77 -0.19
CA GLY A 567 23.77 -6.29 -1.32
C GLY A 567 23.83 -7.32 -2.45
N GLU A 568 24.25 -6.89 -3.64
CA GLU A 568 24.70 -7.84 -4.67
C GLU A 568 25.99 -8.52 -4.19
N PRO A 569 26.24 -9.81 -4.49
CA PRO A 569 25.44 -10.70 -5.35
C PRO A 569 24.37 -11.53 -4.61
N PHE A 570 24.09 -11.24 -3.34
CA PHE A 570 23.25 -12.09 -2.48
C PHE A 570 21.75 -11.85 -2.60
N ARG A 571 21.32 -10.98 -3.51
CA ARG A 571 19.89 -10.69 -3.69
C ARG A 571 19.14 -11.92 -4.20
N PRO A 572 17.95 -12.24 -3.66
CA PRO A 572 17.17 -13.37 -4.14
C PRO A 572 16.92 -13.38 -5.65
N SER A 573 16.67 -12.21 -6.25
CA SER A 573 16.47 -12.06 -7.70
C SER A 573 17.72 -12.39 -8.51
N THR A 574 18.91 -11.98 -8.02
CA THR A 574 20.20 -12.31 -8.63
C THR A 574 20.47 -13.80 -8.53
N LEU A 575 20.28 -14.39 -7.34
CA LEU A 575 20.46 -15.83 -7.12
C LEU A 575 19.50 -16.67 -7.96
N ILE A 576 18.24 -16.26 -8.16
CA ILE A 576 17.28 -16.94 -9.04
C ILE A 576 17.77 -16.94 -10.50
N ARG A 577 18.33 -15.81 -10.98
CA ARG A 577 18.92 -15.75 -12.32
C ARG A 577 20.15 -16.63 -12.42
N ASP A 578 21.00 -16.62 -11.40
CA ASP A 578 22.21 -17.43 -11.35
C ASP A 578 21.89 -18.93 -11.34
N VAL A 579 20.83 -19.36 -10.65
CA VAL A 579 20.31 -20.74 -10.68
C VAL A 579 20.01 -21.19 -12.12
N VAL A 580 19.41 -20.33 -12.94
CA VAL A 580 19.06 -20.66 -14.33
C VAL A 580 20.30 -20.63 -15.23
N SER A 581 21.16 -19.63 -15.07
CA SER A 581 22.33 -19.45 -15.92
C SER A 581 23.41 -20.52 -15.67
N THR A 582 23.65 -20.91 -14.42
CA THR A 582 24.69 -21.87 -14.02
C THR A 582 24.19 -23.30 -13.84
N GLY A 583 22.88 -23.54 -13.98
CA GLY A 583 22.20 -24.73 -13.47
C GLY A 583 22.55 -26.10 -14.10
N GLU A 584 23.46 -26.18 -15.07
CA GLU A 584 23.92 -27.49 -15.57
C GLU A 584 24.93 -28.08 -14.57
N GLY A 585 24.48 -29.08 -13.80
CA GLY A 585 25.30 -29.75 -12.80
C GLY A 585 25.30 -29.14 -11.39
N LYS A 586 24.60 -28.01 -11.18
CA LYS A 586 24.42 -27.40 -9.84
C LYS A 586 23.09 -27.75 -9.16
N LEU A 587 22.10 -28.20 -9.94
CA LEU A 587 20.74 -28.47 -9.46
C LEU A 587 20.52 -29.96 -9.17
N VAL A 588 19.84 -30.25 -8.08
CA VAL A 588 19.47 -31.60 -7.61
C VAL A 588 17.94 -31.76 -7.64
N ASN A 589 17.45 -32.96 -7.96
CA ASN A 589 16.05 -33.38 -7.75
C ASN A 589 14.98 -32.40 -8.27
N GLY A 590 15.13 -31.87 -9.49
CA GLY A 590 14.11 -31.01 -10.10
C GLY A 590 14.00 -29.61 -9.47
N GLY A 591 15.10 -29.05 -8.95
CA GLY A 591 15.12 -27.67 -8.47
C GLY A 591 14.64 -26.65 -9.51
N LEU A 592 14.96 -26.87 -10.80
CA LEU A 592 14.49 -26.02 -11.90
C LEU A 592 12.97 -26.13 -12.11
N ASP A 593 12.42 -27.35 -12.06
CA ASP A 593 10.98 -27.59 -12.13
C ASP A 593 10.27 -26.85 -10.99
N ALA A 594 10.78 -26.97 -9.75
CA ALA A 594 10.23 -26.26 -8.60
C ALA A 594 10.24 -24.74 -8.79
N LEU A 595 11.33 -24.16 -9.31
CA LEU A 595 11.44 -22.72 -9.56
C LEU A 595 10.38 -22.26 -10.56
N PHE A 596 10.29 -22.92 -11.71
CA PHE A 596 9.35 -22.52 -12.75
C PHE A 596 7.89 -22.74 -12.34
N ILE A 597 7.58 -23.78 -11.55
CA ILE A 597 6.24 -24.00 -11.00
C ILE A 597 5.85 -22.85 -10.06
N LEU A 598 6.78 -22.39 -9.22
CA LEU A 598 6.54 -21.26 -8.32
C LEU A 598 6.36 -19.95 -9.09
N ILE A 599 7.23 -19.67 -10.08
CA ILE A 599 7.09 -18.49 -10.96
C ILE A 599 5.72 -18.47 -11.62
N LEU A 600 5.28 -19.61 -12.17
CA LEU A 600 3.99 -19.71 -12.83
C LEU A 600 2.84 -19.58 -11.82
N ASN A 601 2.86 -20.26 -10.68
CA ASN A 601 1.79 -20.19 -9.69
C ASN A 601 1.60 -18.78 -9.11
N ASP A 602 2.66 -17.98 -9.02
CA ASP A 602 2.62 -16.61 -8.48
C ASP A 602 2.45 -15.52 -9.54
N ASN A 603 2.15 -15.89 -10.79
CA ASN A 603 1.89 -14.98 -11.89
C ASN A 603 3.04 -14.06 -12.30
N GLU A 604 4.29 -14.49 -12.10
CA GLU A 604 5.50 -13.72 -12.44
C GLU A 604 5.93 -13.90 -13.92
N ASP A 605 5.01 -13.58 -14.85
CA ASP A 605 5.17 -13.85 -16.29
C ASP A 605 6.37 -13.15 -16.93
N ALA A 606 6.74 -11.97 -16.44
CA ALA A 606 7.91 -11.24 -16.94
C ALA A 606 9.21 -12.00 -16.63
N LEU A 607 9.35 -12.48 -15.38
CA LEU A 607 10.48 -13.29 -14.96
C LEU A 607 10.48 -14.66 -15.65
N PHE A 608 9.30 -15.29 -15.81
CA PHE A 608 9.16 -16.53 -16.59
C PHE A 608 9.70 -16.36 -18.01
N ARG A 609 9.29 -15.31 -18.73
CA ARG A 609 9.75 -15.05 -20.11
C ARG A 609 11.25 -14.80 -20.17
N GLU A 610 11.80 -14.01 -19.24
CA GLU A 610 13.23 -13.75 -19.15
C GLU A 610 14.03 -15.06 -18.99
N LEU A 611 13.65 -15.89 -18.03
CA LEU A 611 14.35 -17.14 -17.72
C LEU A 611 14.09 -18.24 -18.75
N ALA A 612 12.90 -18.30 -19.34
CA ALA A 612 12.57 -19.24 -20.41
C ALA A 612 13.40 -18.95 -21.67
N ALA A 613 13.61 -17.68 -22.02
CA ALA A 613 14.49 -17.32 -23.13
C ALA A 613 15.93 -17.76 -22.90
N GLN A 614 16.44 -17.64 -21.67
CA GLN A 614 17.76 -18.16 -21.30
C GLN A 614 17.84 -19.69 -21.42
N LEU A 615 16.82 -20.42 -20.97
CA LEU A 615 16.78 -21.88 -21.11
C LEU A 615 16.59 -22.35 -22.56
N ALA A 616 15.89 -21.58 -23.38
CA ALA A 616 15.73 -21.86 -24.81
C ALA A 616 17.08 -21.78 -25.53
N GLN A 617 17.91 -20.78 -25.21
CA GLN A 617 19.28 -20.67 -25.74
C GLN A 617 20.20 -21.84 -25.31
N GLN A 618 19.83 -22.56 -24.26
CA GLN A 618 20.55 -23.73 -23.75
C GLN A 618 19.92 -25.07 -24.20
N ASP A 619 18.89 -25.06 -25.05
CA ASP A 619 18.10 -26.25 -25.46
C ASP A 619 17.47 -27.04 -24.29
N ARG A 620 17.21 -26.37 -23.15
CA ARG A 620 16.70 -27.01 -21.91
C ARG A 620 15.21 -26.79 -21.68
N LEU A 621 14.59 -25.86 -22.42
CA LEU A 621 13.19 -25.48 -22.23
C LEU A 621 12.22 -26.61 -22.66
N GLU A 622 12.55 -27.37 -23.71
CA GLU A 622 11.66 -28.35 -24.35
C GLU A 622 11.14 -29.43 -23.39
N GLY A 623 12.03 -30.05 -22.59
CA GLY A 623 11.64 -31.08 -21.63
C GLY A 623 11.07 -30.53 -20.31
N LEU A 624 11.37 -29.27 -19.98
CA LEU A 624 10.93 -28.63 -18.75
C LEU A 624 9.50 -28.11 -18.89
N LEU A 625 9.22 -27.37 -19.96
CA LEU A 625 8.01 -26.58 -20.13
C LEU A 625 6.71 -27.39 -19.96
N PRO A 626 6.55 -28.57 -20.59
CA PRO A 626 5.29 -29.31 -20.44
C PRO A 626 5.05 -29.78 -19.01
N ARG A 627 6.10 -30.25 -18.33
CA ARG A 627 6.02 -30.74 -16.94
C ARG A 627 5.65 -29.60 -15.98
N VAL A 628 6.26 -28.44 -16.17
CA VAL A 628 5.98 -27.26 -15.34
C VAL A 628 4.57 -26.72 -15.61
N LEU A 629 4.15 -26.59 -16.86
CA LEU A 629 2.79 -26.14 -17.18
C LEU A 629 1.73 -27.11 -16.65
N GLN A 630 1.99 -28.41 -16.71
CA GLN A 630 1.09 -29.43 -16.15
C GLN A 630 0.96 -29.33 -14.63
N GLN A 631 2.07 -29.09 -13.92
CA GLN A 631 2.09 -28.95 -12.46
C GLN A 631 1.71 -27.54 -11.98
N SER A 632 1.68 -26.56 -12.88
CA SER A 632 1.19 -25.23 -12.58
C SER A 632 -0.34 -25.23 -12.40
N HIS A 633 -0.82 -24.50 -11.40
CA HIS A 633 -2.24 -24.29 -11.14
C HIS A 633 -2.87 -23.24 -12.07
N ARG A 634 -2.21 -22.93 -13.20
CA ARG A 634 -2.75 -22.03 -14.23
C ARG A 634 -3.96 -22.65 -14.92
N ASP A 635 -4.88 -21.79 -15.32
CA ASP A 635 -5.94 -22.17 -16.24
C ASP A 635 -5.38 -22.41 -17.66
N ASP A 636 -6.24 -22.95 -18.52
CA ASP A 636 -5.84 -23.36 -19.86
C ASP A 636 -5.61 -22.16 -20.79
N ASP A 637 -6.34 -21.07 -20.60
CA ASP A 637 -6.15 -19.80 -21.34
C ASP A 637 -4.76 -19.20 -21.06
N ASP A 638 -4.35 -19.13 -19.80
CA ASP A 638 -3.01 -18.66 -19.40
C ASP A 638 -1.92 -19.55 -19.99
N LYS A 639 -2.09 -20.88 -19.93
CA LYS A 639 -1.14 -21.84 -20.54
C LYS A 639 -1.03 -21.62 -22.05
N ILE A 640 -2.16 -21.41 -22.73
CA ILE A 640 -2.20 -21.09 -24.16
C ILE A 640 -1.46 -19.79 -24.47
N MET A 641 -1.71 -18.74 -23.69
CA MET A 641 -1.05 -17.44 -23.85
C MET A 641 0.46 -17.54 -23.63
N LEU A 642 0.91 -18.26 -22.60
CA LEU A 642 2.34 -18.46 -22.30
C LEU A 642 3.05 -19.17 -23.45
N ILE A 643 2.52 -20.29 -23.94
CA ILE A 643 3.10 -21.01 -25.09
C ILE A 643 3.11 -20.13 -26.34
N SER A 644 2.00 -19.44 -26.63
CA SER A 644 1.89 -18.58 -27.82
C SER A 644 2.88 -17.42 -27.79
N ASN A 645 3.13 -16.83 -26.62
CA ASN A 645 4.12 -15.78 -26.43
C ASN A 645 5.55 -16.31 -26.62
N LEU A 646 5.84 -17.52 -26.16
CA LEU A 646 7.15 -18.16 -26.35
C LEU A 646 7.42 -18.50 -27.82
N VAL A 647 6.40 -18.96 -28.56
CA VAL A 647 6.50 -19.16 -30.02
C VAL A 647 6.70 -17.83 -30.75
N SER A 648 5.92 -16.81 -30.39
CA SER A 648 6.01 -15.49 -31.03
C SER A 648 7.35 -14.79 -30.78
N SER A 649 8.03 -15.13 -29.68
CA SER A 649 9.36 -14.61 -29.33
C SER A 649 10.51 -15.50 -29.81
N GLU A 650 10.22 -16.50 -30.64
CA GLU A 650 11.19 -17.45 -31.20
C GLU A 650 11.94 -18.28 -30.13
N ASN A 651 11.44 -18.32 -28.89
CA ASN A 651 11.99 -19.16 -27.81
C ASN A 651 11.47 -20.60 -27.88
N LEU A 652 10.42 -20.87 -28.65
CA LEU A 652 9.91 -22.21 -28.97
C LEU A 652 9.67 -22.35 -30.46
N THR A 653 10.04 -23.49 -31.00
CA THR A 653 9.64 -23.88 -32.36
C THR A 653 8.15 -24.30 -32.40
N PRO A 654 7.49 -24.25 -33.57
CA PRO A 654 6.12 -24.76 -33.72
C PRO A 654 5.95 -26.23 -33.31
N GLN A 655 6.97 -27.07 -33.53
CA GLN A 655 6.96 -28.48 -33.10
C GLN A 655 6.96 -28.59 -31.57
N GLN A 656 7.86 -27.88 -30.89
CA GLN A 656 7.92 -27.87 -29.41
C GLN A 656 6.64 -27.33 -28.78
N ALA A 657 5.97 -26.36 -29.41
CA ALA A 657 4.67 -25.87 -28.96
C ALA A 657 3.58 -26.96 -29.06
N VAL A 658 3.56 -27.70 -30.19
CA VAL A 658 2.66 -28.83 -30.38
C VAL A 658 2.93 -29.93 -29.37
N ASP A 659 4.20 -30.28 -29.14
CA ASP A 659 4.58 -31.29 -28.14
C ASP A 659 4.18 -30.85 -26.73
N GLY A 660 4.30 -29.55 -26.42
CA GLY A 660 3.83 -28.96 -25.17
C GLY A 660 2.31 -29.09 -24.98
N TYR A 661 1.51 -28.73 -25.98
CA TYR A 661 0.05 -28.91 -25.93
C TYR A 661 -0.33 -30.39 -25.80
N ILE A 662 0.33 -31.27 -26.55
CA ILE A 662 0.08 -32.71 -26.49
C ILE A 662 0.41 -33.25 -25.10
N ALA A 663 1.55 -32.89 -24.52
CA ALA A 663 1.94 -33.33 -23.19
C ALA A 663 0.96 -32.85 -22.10
N ILE A 664 0.46 -31.61 -22.18
CA ILE A 664 -0.60 -31.12 -21.27
C ILE A 664 -1.89 -31.95 -21.42
N LEU A 665 -2.22 -32.37 -22.64
CA LEU A 665 -3.42 -33.16 -22.96
C LEU A 665 -3.25 -34.67 -22.73
N GLN A 666 -2.04 -35.20 -22.60
CA GLN A 666 -1.78 -36.65 -22.54
C GLN A 666 -2.45 -37.31 -21.33
N ASP A 667 -2.47 -36.63 -20.19
CA ASP A 667 -3.03 -37.12 -18.92
C ASP A 667 -4.49 -36.68 -18.69
N ARG A 668 -5.15 -36.09 -19.69
CA ARG A 668 -6.53 -35.60 -19.62
C ARG A 668 -7.52 -36.54 -20.32
N THR A 669 -8.81 -36.31 -20.07
CA THR A 669 -9.92 -37.13 -20.58
C THR A 669 -10.31 -36.82 -22.03
N TRP A 670 -9.86 -35.69 -22.60
CA TRP A 670 -10.23 -35.23 -23.95
C TRP A 670 -11.73 -35.07 -24.12
N ASP A 671 -12.37 -34.43 -23.15
CA ASP A 671 -13.79 -34.09 -23.20
C ASP A 671 -13.98 -32.60 -23.55
N LYS A 672 -15.19 -32.09 -23.30
CA LYS A 672 -15.55 -30.72 -23.67
C LYS A 672 -14.70 -29.68 -22.92
N ASP A 673 -14.21 -30.00 -21.72
CA ASP A 673 -13.48 -29.05 -20.89
C ASP A 673 -12.09 -28.75 -21.48
N GLU A 674 -11.52 -29.63 -22.31
CA GLU A 674 -10.27 -29.39 -23.05
C GLU A 674 -10.46 -28.71 -24.42
N GLU A 675 -11.66 -28.23 -24.75
CA GLU A 675 -11.97 -27.63 -26.05
C GLU A 675 -10.97 -26.55 -26.47
N GLU A 676 -10.62 -25.63 -25.57
CA GLU A 676 -9.75 -24.48 -25.87
C GLU A 676 -8.32 -24.91 -26.21
N LEU A 677 -7.73 -25.82 -25.44
CA LEU A 677 -6.40 -26.37 -25.70
C LEU A 677 -6.34 -27.11 -27.04
N VAL A 678 -7.35 -27.92 -27.34
CA VAL A 678 -7.39 -28.68 -28.60
C VAL A 678 -7.66 -27.76 -29.80
N GLN A 679 -8.49 -26.73 -29.64
CA GLN A 679 -8.66 -25.70 -30.66
C GLN A 679 -7.33 -24.96 -30.93
N GLN A 680 -6.57 -24.64 -29.89
CA GLN A 680 -5.28 -23.98 -30.06
C GLN A 680 -4.26 -24.88 -30.75
N LEU A 681 -4.17 -26.16 -30.35
CA LEU A 681 -3.39 -27.17 -31.06
C LEU A 681 -3.80 -27.22 -32.55
N ALA A 682 -5.10 -27.23 -32.86
CA ALA A 682 -5.58 -27.20 -34.23
C ALA A 682 -5.19 -25.93 -35.00
N ARG A 683 -5.12 -24.76 -34.36
CA ARG A 683 -4.64 -23.52 -34.99
C ARG A 683 -3.16 -23.61 -35.34
N VAL A 684 -2.33 -24.07 -34.40
CA VAL A 684 -0.88 -24.23 -34.65
C VAL A 684 -0.63 -25.23 -35.79
N LEU A 685 -1.37 -26.33 -35.81
CA LEU A 685 -1.33 -27.29 -36.92
C LEU A 685 -1.80 -26.65 -38.23
N ASN A 686 -2.92 -25.94 -38.26
CA ASN A 686 -3.37 -25.29 -39.51
C ASN A 686 -2.36 -24.28 -40.07
N GLN A 687 -1.65 -23.56 -39.20
CA GLN A 687 -0.66 -22.56 -39.60
C GLN A 687 0.67 -23.19 -40.07
N ASN A 688 1.02 -24.37 -39.55
CA ASN A 688 2.30 -25.01 -39.80
C ASN A 688 2.11 -26.40 -40.43
N SER A 689 2.29 -26.50 -41.76
CA SER A 689 2.13 -27.77 -42.50
C SER A 689 3.14 -28.84 -42.11
N ASP A 690 4.34 -28.42 -41.70
CA ASP A 690 5.51 -29.29 -41.55
C ASP A 690 5.60 -29.94 -40.17
N VAL A 691 4.72 -29.54 -39.25
CA VAL A 691 4.67 -30.09 -37.89
C VAL A 691 4.09 -31.50 -37.89
N THR A 692 4.76 -32.38 -37.16
CA THR A 692 4.40 -33.80 -37.05
C THR A 692 3.56 -34.06 -35.81
N VAL A 693 2.54 -34.91 -35.95
CA VAL A 693 1.62 -35.29 -34.87
C VAL A 693 1.33 -36.79 -34.97
N ASP A 694 1.29 -37.46 -33.83
CA ASP A 694 0.94 -38.87 -33.75
C ASP A 694 -0.52 -39.13 -34.20
N VAL A 695 -0.73 -40.23 -34.92
CA VAL A 695 -2.03 -40.62 -35.48
C VAL A 695 -3.10 -40.76 -34.39
N ALA A 696 -2.74 -41.26 -33.21
CA ALA A 696 -3.66 -41.41 -32.09
C ALA A 696 -4.18 -40.04 -31.61
N ILE A 697 -3.32 -39.02 -31.60
CA ILE A 697 -3.72 -37.65 -31.24
C ILE A 697 -4.69 -37.08 -32.28
N LEU A 698 -4.42 -37.25 -33.57
CA LEU A 698 -5.34 -36.81 -34.64
C LEU A 698 -6.71 -37.47 -34.53
N TRP A 699 -6.77 -38.75 -34.16
CA TRP A 699 -8.04 -39.44 -33.90
C TRP A 699 -8.77 -38.88 -32.69
N ARG A 700 -8.08 -38.60 -31.58
CA ARG A 700 -8.68 -37.97 -30.40
C ARG A 700 -9.23 -36.58 -30.72
N MET A 701 -8.50 -35.79 -31.51
CA MET A 701 -8.97 -34.48 -32.00
C MET A 701 -10.27 -34.62 -32.81
N ILE A 702 -10.36 -35.61 -33.69
CA ILE A 702 -11.57 -35.85 -34.51
C ILE A 702 -12.75 -36.31 -33.65
N ASP A 703 -12.53 -37.21 -32.69
CA ASP A 703 -13.58 -37.68 -31.79
C ASP A 703 -14.12 -36.52 -30.93
N LEU A 704 -13.23 -35.70 -30.37
CA LEU A 704 -13.63 -34.51 -29.62
C LEU A 704 -14.41 -33.56 -30.52
N ALA A 705 -13.91 -33.27 -31.72
CA ALA A 705 -14.59 -32.40 -32.68
C ALA A 705 -15.97 -32.91 -33.10
N GLU A 706 -16.20 -34.23 -33.16
CA GLU A 706 -17.53 -34.83 -33.35
C GLU A 706 -18.46 -34.50 -32.17
N GLN A 707 -17.95 -34.59 -30.94
CA GLN A 707 -18.69 -34.34 -29.70
C GLN A 707 -19.06 -32.86 -29.54
N ILE A 708 -18.10 -31.94 -29.70
CA ILE A 708 -18.30 -30.49 -29.50
C ILE A 708 -18.73 -29.75 -30.77
N ARG A 709 -18.78 -30.43 -31.91
CA ARG A 709 -19.10 -29.86 -33.23
C ARG A 709 -18.16 -28.73 -33.66
N SER A 710 -16.84 -28.90 -33.44
CA SER A 710 -15.82 -27.92 -33.81
C SER A 710 -15.28 -28.14 -35.22
N GLU A 711 -15.54 -27.19 -36.13
CA GLU A 711 -15.04 -27.26 -37.51
C GLU A 711 -13.53 -27.02 -37.60
N LEU A 712 -13.00 -26.13 -36.76
CA LEU A 712 -11.59 -25.76 -36.76
C LEU A 712 -10.68 -26.97 -36.52
N ILE A 713 -11.05 -27.80 -35.54
CA ILE A 713 -10.31 -29.01 -35.19
C ILE A 713 -10.34 -30.02 -36.34
N LEU A 714 -11.51 -30.24 -36.96
CA LEU A 714 -11.62 -31.13 -38.12
C LEU A 714 -10.79 -30.64 -39.32
N ARG A 715 -10.79 -29.33 -39.58
CA ARG A 715 -10.03 -28.74 -40.67
C ARG A 715 -8.52 -28.97 -40.53
N ALA A 716 -8.01 -29.01 -39.29
CA ALA A 716 -6.61 -29.31 -39.01
C ALA A 716 -6.27 -30.79 -39.07
N ALA A 717 -7.12 -31.62 -38.44
CA ALA A 717 -6.81 -33.03 -38.21
C ALA A 717 -7.11 -33.91 -39.43
N VAL A 718 -8.21 -33.66 -40.15
CA VAL A 718 -8.66 -34.55 -41.24
C VAL A 718 -7.69 -34.58 -42.43
N PRO A 719 -7.21 -33.45 -42.99
CA PRO A 719 -6.27 -33.49 -44.12
C PRO A 719 -4.97 -34.23 -43.77
N ARG A 720 -4.45 -34.02 -42.55
CA ARG A 720 -3.25 -34.72 -42.06
C ARG A 720 -3.48 -36.21 -41.91
N LEU A 721 -4.60 -36.60 -41.30
CA LEU A 721 -4.97 -37.99 -41.17
C LEU A 721 -5.14 -38.66 -42.55
N LEU A 722 -5.73 -37.98 -43.53
CA LEU A 722 -5.86 -38.49 -44.89
C LEU A 722 -4.50 -38.70 -45.58
N VAL A 723 -3.55 -37.79 -45.41
CA VAL A 723 -2.17 -37.94 -45.90
C VAL A 723 -1.50 -39.16 -45.24
N ILE A 724 -1.66 -39.33 -43.92
CA ILE A 724 -1.09 -40.48 -43.21
C ILE A 724 -1.76 -41.79 -43.64
N ILE A 725 -3.08 -41.80 -43.81
CA ILE A 725 -3.82 -42.95 -44.33
C ILE A 725 -3.29 -43.29 -45.74
N GLU A 726 -3.15 -42.30 -46.62
CA GLU A 726 -2.61 -42.48 -47.98
C GLU A 726 -1.18 -43.06 -47.98
N SER A 727 -0.31 -42.63 -47.06
CA SER A 727 1.08 -43.10 -46.97
C SER A 727 1.25 -44.44 -46.26
N THR A 728 0.33 -44.82 -45.37
CA THR A 728 0.47 -46.01 -44.49
C THR A 728 -0.17 -47.27 -45.09
N ILE A 729 -1.08 -47.13 -46.07
CA ILE A 729 -1.80 -48.28 -46.63
C ILE A 729 -0.95 -49.06 -47.61
N VAL A 730 -0.57 -50.26 -47.20
CA VAL A 730 0.02 -51.30 -48.06
C VAL A 730 -1.05 -52.33 -48.47
N GLU A 731 -2.09 -52.55 -47.65
CA GLU A 731 -3.14 -53.56 -47.86
C GLU A 731 -4.55 -53.03 -47.56
N TYR A 732 -5.52 -53.29 -48.45
CA TYR A 732 -6.94 -52.94 -48.26
C TYR A 732 -7.63 -54.00 -47.39
N ASN A 733 -7.73 -53.73 -46.08
CA ASN A 733 -8.32 -54.63 -45.10
C ASN A 733 -9.49 -54.00 -44.33
N GLU A 734 -10.10 -54.77 -43.42
CA GLU A 734 -11.21 -54.29 -42.57
C GLU A 734 -10.83 -53.07 -41.73
N THR A 735 -9.58 -52.96 -41.26
CA THR A 735 -9.10 -51.80 -40.50
C THR A 735 -9.19 -50.52 -41.31
N PHE A 736 -8.84 -50.56 -42.60
CA PHE A 736 -8.99 -49.41 -43.49
C PHE A 736 -10.46 -49.02 -43.67
N ALA A 737 -11.35 -49.99 -43.90
CA ALA A 737 -12.78 -49.73 -44.00
C ALA A 737 -13.34 -49.13 -42.71
N ASN A 738 -12.91 -49.64 -41.55
CA ASN A 738 -13.31 -49.13 -40.24
C ASN A 738 -12.80 -47.70 -39.99
N GLN A 739 -11.58 -47.36 -40.40
CA GLN A 739 -11.05 -45.99 -40.31
C GLN A 739 -11.84 -45.03 -41.20
N LEU A 740 -12.14 -45.41 -42.45
CA LEU A 740 -12.99 -44.61 -43.34
C LEU A 740 -14.40 -44.44 -42.78
N GLN A 741 -14.98 -45.50 -42.22
CA GLN A 741 -16.29 -45.46 -41.59
C GLN A 741 -16.31 -44.53 -40.36
N ARG A 742 -15.31 -44.63 -39.49
CA ARG A 742 -15.15 -43.76 -38.32
C ARG A 742 -15.01 -42.31 -38.75
N LEU A 743 -14.11 -42.02 -39.68
CA LEU A 743 -13.92 -40.66 -40.21
C LEU A 743 -15.21 -40.12 -40.83
N ARG A 744 -15.87 -40.91 -41.68
CA ARG A 744 -17.14 -40.55 -42.32
C ARG A 744 -18.22 -40.21 -41.31
N ARG A 745 -18.35 -41.02 -40.26
CA ARG A 745 -19.29 -40.78 -39.16
C ARG A 745 -18.97 -39.47 -38.45
N ALA A 746 -17.70 -39.27 -38.07
CA ALA A 746 -17.25 -38.11 -37.32
C ALA A 746 -17.45 -36.78 -38.07
N ILE A 747 -17.29 -36.77 -39.39
CA ILE A 747 -17.44 -35.55 -40.21
C ILE A 747 -18.84 -35.36 -40.82
N ASN A 748 -19.77 -36.31 -40.65
CA ASN A 748 -21.05 -36.30 -41.37
C ASN A 748 -21.87 -35.01 -41.16
N TRP A 749 -21.71 -34.39 -39.99
CA TRP A 749 -22.37 -33.15 -39.63
C TRP A 749 -21.77 -31.91 -40.31
N ASN A 750 -20.54 -31.97 -40.84
CA ASN A 750 -19.86 -30.85 -41.49
C ASN A 750 -19.77 -31.05 -43.02
N PRO A 751 -20.57 -30.33 -43.83
CA PRO A 751 -20.60 -30.49 -45.28
C PRO A 751 -19.29 -30.12 -45.98
N SER A 752 -18.55 -29.14 -45.46
CA SER A 752 -17.29 -28.65 -46.05
C SER A 752 -16.20 -29.72 -45.95
N ILE A 753 -15.95 -30.22 -44.74
CA ILE A 753 -14.96 -31.29 -44.52
C ILE A 753 -15.35 -32.59 -45.23
N ARG A 754 -16.66 -32.89 -45.31
CA ARG A 754 -17.16 -33.98 -46.15
C ARG A 754 -16.77 -33.79 -47.61
N THR A 755 -16.91 -32.59 -48.15
CA THR A 755 -16.55 -32.30 -49.55
C THR A 755 -15.05 -32.48 -49.77
N THR A 756 -14.21 -32.01 -48.83
CA THR A 756 -12.75 -32.25 -48.83
C THR A 756 -12.42 -33.75 -48.82
N MET A 757 -13.06 -34.53 -47.94
CA MET A 757 -12.85 -36.00 -47.89
C MET A 757 -13.27 -36.66 -49.21
N MET A 758 -14.40 -36.25 -49.81
CA MET A 758 -14.88 -36.83 -51.06
C MET A 758 -14.01 -36.44 -52.26
N ALA A 759 -13.48 -35.21 -52.29
CA ALA A 759 -12.52 -34.77 -53.30
C ALA A 759 -11.21 -35.57 -53.19
N TRP A 760 -10.68 -35.72 -51.98
CA TRP A 760 -9.53 -36.59 -51.72
C TRP A 760 -9.83 -38.04 -52.14
N TRP A 761 -11.01 -38.58 -51.81
CA TRP A 761 -11.40 -39.94 -52.17
C TRP A 761 -11.42 -40.18 -53.68
N ARG A 762 -11.98 -39.25 -54.46
CA ARG A 762 -11.97 -39.31 -55.93
C ARG A 762 -10.55 -39.27 -56.49
N LYS A 763 -9.70 -38.40 -55.95
CA LYS A 763 -8.28 -38.32 -56.36
C LYS A 763 -7.53 -39.61 -56.02
N TYR A 764 -7.68 -40.09 -54.79
CA TYR A 764 -7.06 -41.32 -54.28
C TYR A 764 -7.46 -42.53 -55.14
N THR A 765 -8.76 -42.76 -55.32
CA THR A 765 -9.26 -43.87 -56.14
C THR A 765 -8.91 -43.73 -57.63
N GLY A 766 -8.83 -42.49 -58.14
CA GLY A 766 -8.33 -42.19 -59.47
C GLY A 766 -6.87 -42.62 -59.70
N ALA A 767 -6.04 -42.64 -58.66
CA ALA A 767 -4.64 -43.06 -58.73
C ALA A 767 -4.43 -44.58 -58.58
N LEU A 768 -5.40 -45.32 -58.02
CA LEU A 768 -5.28 -46.77 -57.80
C LEU A 768 -5.29 -47.55 -59.11
N SER A 769 -4.84 -48.80 -59.13
CA SER A 769 -5.01 -49.73 -60.26
C SER A 769 -6.40 -50.39 -60.30
N VAL A 770 -6.78 -51.03 -61.41
CA VAL A 770 -8.11 -51.70 -61.53
C VAL A 770 -8.27 -52.84 -60.51
N SER A 771 -7.19 -53.60 -60.23
CA SER A 771 -7.23 -54.69 -59.23
C SER A 771 -7.47 -54.14 -57.82
N GLN A 772 -6.79 -53.05 -57.46
CA GLN A 772 -6.96 -52.37 -56.17
C GLN A 772 -8.38 -51.79 -56.02
N LEU A 773 -8.92 -51.17 -57.07
CA LEU A 773 -10.31 -50.70 -57.07
C LEU A 773 -11.33 -51.84 -56.89
N GLN A 774 -11.08 -53.02 -57.48
CA GLN A 774 -11.95 -54.18 -57.29
C GLN A 774 -11.87 -54.76 -55.88
N GLN A 775 -10.67 -54.78 -55.27
CA GLN A 775 -10.51 -55.16 -53.87
C GLN A 775 -11.26 -54.19 -52.96
N LEU A 776 -11.14 -52.89 -53.25
CA LEU A 776 -11.81 -51.84 -52.50
C LEU A 776 -13.34 -51.90 -52.65
N ASP A 777 -13.88 -52.15 -53.85
CA ASP A 777 -15.32 -52.32 -54.07
C ASP A 777 -15.89 -53.50 -53.27
N ARG A 778 -15.14 -54.61 -53.17
CA ARG A 778 -15.53 -55.76 -52.33
C ARG A 778 -15.46 -55.42 -50.85
N LEU A 779 -14.42 -54.71 -50.43
CA LEU A 779 -14.23 -54.30 -49.04
C LEU A 779 -15.34 -53.37 -48.55
N LEU A 780 -15.82 -52.48 -49.42
CA LEU A 780 -16.90 -51.53 -49.11
C LEU A 780 -18.32 -52.12 -49.28
N ASP A 781 -18.43 -53.35 -49.80
CA ASP A 781 -19.73 -53.98 -50.03
C ASP A 781 -20.47 -54.23 -48.71
N GLY A 782 -21.76 -53.91 -48.67
CA GLY A 782 -22.60 -54.01 -47.47
C GLY A 782 -22.40 -52.92 -46.41
N ILE A 783 -21.43 -52.01 -46.55
CA ILE A 783 -21.21 -50.91 -45.58
C ILE A 783 -22.03 -49.69 -45.97
N ARG A 784 -23.27 -49.60 -45.46
CA ARG A 784 -24.25 -48.56 -45.80
C ARG A 784 -23.72 -47.12 -45.72
N THR A 785 -22.90 -46.81 -44.72
CA THR A 785 -22.34 -45.46 -44.51
C THR A 785 -21.31 -45.04 -45.57
N LEU A 786 -20.76 -46.00 -46.33
CA LEU A 786 -19.74 -45.80 -47.35
C LEU A 786 -20.26 -46.05 -48.76
N GLU A 787 -21.58 -46.22 -48.97
CA GLU A 787 -22.19 -46.47 -50.29
C GLU A 787 -21.83 -45.42 -51.33
N GLU A 788 -21.79 -44.14 -50.95
CA GLU A 788 -21.40 -43.04 -51.84
C GLU A 788 -19.94 -43.17 -52.30
N MET A 789 -19.04 -43.51 -51.38
CA MET A 789 -17.63 -43.76 -51.67
C MET A 789 -17.46 -44.99 -52.56
N ARG A 790 -18.21 -46.06 -52.30
CA ARG A 790 -18.25 -47.25 -53.14
C ARG A 790 -18.77 -46.94 -54.55
N ALA A 791 -19.80 -46.12 -54.69
CA ALA A 791 -20.31 -45.71 -56.00
C ALA A 791 -19.24 -45.00 -56.85
N ILE A 792 -18.37 -44.18 -56.22
CA ILE A 792 -17.22 -43.58 -56.88
C ILE A 792 -16.23 -44.66 -57.35
N VAL A 793 -15.92 -45.64 -56.51
CA VAL A 793 -15.06 -46.79 -56.90
C VAL A 793 -15.65 -47.54 -58.10
N GLN A 794 -16.94 -47.86 -58.06
CA GLN A 794 -17.64 -48.56 -59.14
C GLN A 794 -17.68 -47.75 -60.44
N THR A 795 -17.82 -46.43 -60.33
CA THR A 795 -17.77 -45.51 -61.47
C THR A 795 -16.38 -45.53 -62.10
N HIS A 796 -15.31 -45.43 -61.30
CA HIS A 796 -13.94 -45.55 -61.80
C HIS A 796 -13.66 -46.91 -62.44
N VAL A 797 -14.14 -48.01 -61.85
CA VAL A 797 -14.02 -49.36 -62.43
C VAL A 797 -14.76 -49.43 -63.77
N SER A 798 -15.98 -48.90 -63.85
CA SER A 798 -16.80 -48.93 -65.06
C SER A 798 -16.21 -48.08 -66.17
N LEU A 799 -15.76 -46.87 -65.86
CA LEU A 799 -15.12 -45.97 -66.82
C LEU A 799 -13.82 -46.57 -67.35
N ARG A 800 -13.00 -47.18 -66.48
CA ARG A 800 -11.78 -47.88 -66.90
C ARG A 800 -12.06 -49.14 -67.71
N LYS A 801 -13.17 -49.84 -67.48
CA LYS A 801 -13.59 -50.95 -68.36
C LYS A 801 -14.01 -50.45 -69.74
N VAL A 802 -14.70 -49.31 -69.81
CA VAL A 802 -15.14 -48.69 -71.07
C VAL A 802 -13.94 -48.20 -71.88
N ILE A 803 -13.01 -47.49 -71.25
CA ILE A 803 -11.80 -46.99 -71.92
C ILE A 803 -10.82 -48.15 -72.17
N GLY A 804 -10.75 -49.13 -71.28
CA GLY A 804 -9.79 -50.23 -71.33
C GLY A 804 -8.37 -49.72 -71.06
N THR A 805 -7.39 -50.31 -71.74
CA THR A 805 -5.98 -49.85 -71.72
C THR A 805 -5.69 -48.77 -72.77
N ARG A 806 -6.73 -48.29 -73.47
CA ARG A 806 -6.60 -47.35 -74.59
C ARG A 806 -6.36 -45.94 -74.09
N SER A 807 -5.68 -45.12 -74.90
CA SER A 807 -5.67 -43.68 -74.69
C SER A 807 -7.06 -43.09 -75.00
N LEU A 808 -7.37 -41.91 -74.45
CA LEU A 808 -8.61 -41.21 -74.77
C LEU A 808 -8.69 -40.85 -76.26
N THR A 809 -7.54 -40.58 -76.90
CA THR A 809 -7.46 -40.30 -78.34
C THR A 809 -7.83 -41.54 -79.17
N ASP A 810 -7.30 -42.71 -78.83
CA ASP A 810 -7.65 -43.97 -79.51
C ASP A 810 -9.13 -44.30 -79.31
N PHE A 811 -9.63 -44.10 -78.09
CA PHE A 811 -11.03 -44.30 -77.77
C PHE A 811 -11.93 -43.37 -78.60
N ALA A 812 -11.60 -42.08 -78.69
CA ALA A 812 -12.33 -41.12 -79.51
C ALA A 812 -12.33 -41.48 -81.01
N ALA A 813 -11.19 -41.92 -81.55
CA ALA A 813 -11.10 -42.37 -82.95
C ALA A 813 -12.00 -43.58 -83.23
N GLN A 814 -12.08 -44.52 -82.29
CA GLN A 814 -12.96 -45.68 -82.38
C GLN A 814 -14.43 -45.29 -82.30
N VAL A 815 -14.79 -44.36 -81.40
CA VAL A 815 -16.16 -43.83 -81.30
C VAL A 815 -16.58 -43.13 -82.60
N ASN A 816 -15.71 -42.29 -83.19
CA ASN A 816 -15.98 -41.62 -84.46
C ASN A 816 -16.16 -42.61 -85.62
N THR A 817 -15.35 -43.68 -85.65
CA THR A 817 -15.48 -44.74 -86.65
C THR A 817 -16.82 -45.45 -86.51
N ALA A 818 -17.21 -45.82 -85.28
CA ALA A 818 -18.50 -46.44 -85.01
C ALA A 818 -19.67 -45.51 -85.40
N TYR A 819 -19.58 -44.22 -85.07
CA TYR A 819 -20.58 -43.22 -85.43
C TYR A 819 -20.79 -43.12 -86.94
N LYS A 820 -19.72 -42.93 -87.73
CA LYS A 820 -19.82 -42.81 -89.20
C LYS A 820 -20.42 -44.05 -89.86
N VAL A 821 -20.12 -45.24 -89.34
CA VAL A 821 -20.71 -46.48 -89.85
C VAL A 821 -22.22 -46.51 -89.57
N LEU A 822 -22.63 -46.15 -88.35
CA LEU A 822 -24.05 -46.12 -87.99
C LEU A 822 -24.82 -45.01 -88.72
N GLU A 823 -24.23 -43.85 -88.92
CA GLU A 823 -24.78 -42.72 -89.70
C GLU A 823 -25.00 -43.12 -91.16
N ALA A 824 -24.01 -43.73 -91.81
CA ALA A 824 -24.16 -44.20 -93.19
C ALA A 824 -25.26 -45.27 -93.36
N ILE A 825 -25.43 -46.15 -92.36
CA ILE A 825 -26.53 -47.13 -92.35
C ILE A 825 -27.87 -46.42 -92.15
N ALA A 826 -27.96 -45.43 -91.26
CA ALA A 826 -29.17 -44.66 -91.04
C ALA A 826 -29.56 -43.88 -92.31
N ASP A 827 -28.66 -43.10 -92.89
CA ASP A 827 -28.94 -42.29 -94.10
C ASP A 827 -29.33 -43.15 -95.31
N GLY A 828 -28.69 -44.30 -95.48
CA GLY A 828 -28.98 -45.21 -96.59
C GLY A 828 -30.34 -45.88 -96.51
N PHE A 829 -30.94 -45.97 -95.31
CA PHE A 829 -32.14 -46.76 -95.06
C PHE A 829 -33.22 -46.06 -94.20
N ASP A 830 -33.09 -44.76 -93.90
CA ASP A 830 -34.10 -44.02 -93.14
C ASP A 830 -35.35 -43.74 -94.00
N SER A 831 -36.50 -43.98 -93.38
CA SER A 831 -37.83 -43.99 -94.00
C SER A 831 -38.49 -42.62 -94.17
N ASN A 832 -37.86 -41.53 -93.69
CA ASN A 832 -38.45 -40.19 -93.73
C ASN A 832 -38.40 -39.50 -95.11
N ALA A 833 -37.68 -40.05 -96.09
CA ALA A 833 -37.62 -39.54 -97.46
C ALA A 833 -38.49 -40.37 -98.43
N ARG A 834 -39.83 -40.24 -98.33
CA ARG A 834 -40.86 -40.93 -99.15
C ARG A 834 -40.84 -42.46 -99.03
N ASN A 835 -42.02 -43.07 -98.82
CA ASN A 835 -42.22 -44.53 -98.78
C ASN A 835 -41.79 -45.24 -100.08
N LEU A 836 -40.48 -45.39 -100.30
CA LEU A 836 -39.88 -46.28 -101.27
C LEU A 836 -39.60 -47.59 -100.53
N GLY A 837 -40.31 -48.65 -100.91
CA GLY A 837 -40.03 -49.97 -100.36
C GLY A 837 -38.58 -50.35 -100.63
N VAL A 838 -37.86 -50.79 -99.59
CA VAL A 838 -36.47 -51.24 -99.72
C VAL A 838 -36.44 -52.50 -100.58
N ASP A 839 -35.83 -52.41 -101.76
CA ASP A 839 -35.69 -53.57 -102.64
C ASP A 839 -34.53 -54.47 -102.17
N THR A 840 -34.89 -55.47 -101.36
CA THR A 840 -33.95 -56.47 -100.83
C THR A 840 -33.22 -57.25 -101.93
N ALA A 841 -33.79 -57.39 -103.14
CA ALA A 841 -33.11 -58.05 -104.25
C ALA A 841 -31.93 -57.22 -104.76
N THR A 842 -32.10 -55.89 -104.86
CA THR A 842 -31.03 -54.96 -105.21
C THR A 842 -29.93 -54.92 -104.15
N ILE A 843 -30.26 -54.89 -102.85
CA ILE A 843 -29.25 -54.97 -101.77
C ILE A 843 -28.43 -56.25 -101.90
N ARG A 844 -29.11 -57.40 -102.08
CA ARG A 844 -28.43 -58.69 -102.25
C ARG A 844 -27.54 -58.70 -103.48
N ALA A 845 -28.00 -58.17 -104.61
CA ALA A 845 -27.20 -58.08 -105.84
C ALA A 845 -25.97 -57.17 -105.66
N VAL A 846 -26.11 -56.03 -104.97
CA VAL A 846 -24.98 -55.13 -104.66
C VAL A 846 -23.97 -55.81 -103.74
N LEU A 847 -24.43 -56.47 -102.67
CA LEU A 847 -23.54 -57.23 -101.77
C LEU A 847 -22.86 -58.40 -102.51
N GLN A 848 -23.60 -59.13 -103.36
CA GLN A 848 -23.06 -60.22 -104.18
C GLN A 848 -22.04 -59.73 -105.21
N SER A 849 -22.28 -58.58 -105.84
CA SER A 849 -21.33 -57.96 -106.79
C SER A 849 -20.03 -57.48 -106.13
N ARG A 850 -20.05 -57.30 -104.81
CA ARG A 850 -18.90 -56.91 -104.00
C ARG A 850 -18.38 -58.06 -103.12
N ASN A 851 -18.89 -59.27 -103.33
CA ASN A 851 -18.63 -60.44 -102.49
C ASN A 851 -17.17 -60.93 -102.61
N ASP A 852 -16.52 -60.68 -103.74
CA ASP A 852 -15.12 -61.05 -103.99
C ASP A 852 -14.13 -60.25 -103.11
N ASN A 853 -14.58 -59.18 -102.43
CA ASN A 853 -13.74 -58.31 -101.61
C ASN A 853 -13.60 -58.74 -100.14
N LEU A 854 -14.33 -59.76 -99.68
CA LEU A 854 -14.25 -60.26 -98.30
C LEU A 854 -14.13 -61.77 -98.31
N SER A 855 -13.23 -62.32 -97.48
CA SER A 855 -13.16 -63.77 -97.28
C SER A 855 -14.41 -64.30 -96.55
N PRO A 856 -14.75 -65.60 -96.68
CA PRO A 856 -15.91 -66.18 -96.00
C PRO A 856 -15.88 -65.98 -94.47
N ASP A 857 -14.70 -66.06 -93.86
CA ASP A 857 -14.52 -65.87 -92.42
C ASP A 857 -14.75 -64.41 -92.02
N GLU A 858 -14.26 -63.44 -92.80
CA GLU A 858 -14.53 -62.02 -92.56
C GLU A 858 -16.00 -61.67 -92.78
N GLN A 859 -16.66 -62.28 -93.76
CA GLN A 859 -18.10 -62.12 -93.95
C GLN A 859 -18.88 -62.67 -92.76
N GLN A 860 -18.48 -63.82 -92.22
CA GLN A 860 -19.10 -64.41 -91.03
C GLN A 860 -18.85 -63.54 -89.79
N VAL A 861 -17.63 -63.06 -89.58
CA VAL A 861 -17.30 -62.15 -88.47
C VAL A 861 -18.07 -60.85 -88.61
N LEU A 862 -18.15 -60.27 -89.82
CA LEU A 862 -18.94 -59.07 -90.09
C LEU A 862 -20.43 -59.32 -89.83
N ALA A 863 -20.98 -60.45 -90.26
CA ALA A 863 -22.38 -60.80 -90.00
C ALA A 863 -22.68 -60.97 -88.50
N ILE A 864 -21.81 -61.67 -87.76
CA ILE A 864 -21.91 -61.81 -86.31
C ILE A 864 -21.82 -60.44 -85.65
N ASN A 865 -20.84 -59.63 -86.02
CA ASN A 865 -20.66 -58.29 -85.45
C ASN A 865 -21.84 -57.37 -85.75
N LEU A 866 -22.40 -57.40 -86.96
CA LEU A 866 -23.61 -56.63 -87.31
C LEU A 866 -24.82 -57.10 -86.49
N LYS A 867 -24.96 -58.42 -86.27
CA LYS A 867 -26.02 -58.99 -85.43
C LYS A 867 -25.86 -58.61 -83.96
N GLU A 868 -24.68 -58.79 -83.38
CA GLU A 868 -24.39 -58.47 -81.98
C GLU A 868 -24.46 -56.95 -81.74
N LEU A 869 -23.99 -56.14 -82.69
CA LEU A 869 -24.14 -54.68 -82.65
C LEU A 869 -25.61 -54.29 -82.68
N ALA A 870 -26.43 -54.87 -83.56
CA ALA A 870 -27.87 -54.64 -83.58
C ALA A 870 -28.53 -55.07 -82.26
N GLN A 871 -28.12 -56.19 -81.67
CA GLN A 871 -28.63 -56.66 -80.38
C GLN A 871 -28.22 -55.77 -79.20
N LEU A 872 -26.98 -55.27 -79.19
CA LEU A 872 -26.49 -54.31 -78.20
C LEU A 872 -27.24 -52.98 -78.32
N LEU A 873 -27.40 -52.44 -79.53
CA LEU A 873 -28.20 -51.24 -79.79
C LEU A 873 -29.64 -51.44 -79.34
N THR A 874 -30.23 -52.60 -79.63
CA THR A 874 -31.59 -52.96 -79.18
C THR A 874 -31.66 -53.05 -77.66
N THR A 875 -30.65 -53.63 -77.00
CA THR A 875 -30.61 -53.76 -75.53
C THR A 875 -30.42 -52.41 -74.85
N MET A 876 -29.58 -51.54 -75.41
CA MET A 876 -29.40 -50.16 -74.95
C MET A 876 -30.68 -49.35 -75.15
N ALA A 877 -31.35 -49.49 -76.29
CA ALA A 877 -32.65 -48.87 -76.55
C ALA A 877 -33.74 -49.41 -75.62
N ALA A 878 -33.79 -50.72 -75.40
CA ALA A 878 -34.75 -51.38 -74.52
C ALA A 878 -34.56 -50.98 -73.05
N ASN A 879 -33.31 -50.85 -72.60
CA ASN A 879 -32.99 -50.35 -71.27
C ASN A 879 -33.39 -48.88 -71.09
N ARG A 880 -33.35 -48.07 -72.16
CA ARG A 880 -33.94 -46.71 -72.18
C ARG A 880 -35.47 -46.73 -72.20
N SER A 881 -36.08 -47.73 -72.84
CA SER A 881 -37.53 -47.81 -73.03
C SER A 881 -38.27 -48.57 -71.92
N LYS A 882 -37.61 -48.97 -70.83
CA LYS A 882 -38.29 -49.53 -69.65
C LYS A 882 -39.21 -48.46 -69.07
N PRO A 883 -40.48 -48.75 -68.72
CA PRO A 883 -41.46 -47.73 -68.28
C PRO A 883 -41.02 -46.83 -67.12
N SER A 884 -40.12 -47.30 -66.25
CA SER A 884 -39.51 -46.51 -65.18
C SER A 884 -38.40 -45.55 -65.64
N LEU A 885 -37.96 -45.64 -66.89
CA LEU A 885 -36.84 -44.96 -67.52
C LEU A 885 -37.19 -44.29 -68.86
N ILE A 886 -38.45 -44.38 -69.35
CA ILE A 886 -38.90 -43.68 -70.56
C ILE A 886 -38.82 -42.16 -70.30
N ARG A 887 -37.68 -41.59 -70.69
CA ARG A 887 -37.39 -40.17 -70.66
C ARG A 887 -36.98 -39.77 -72.09
N SER A 888 -37.97 -39.64 -72.95
CA SER A 888 -37.81 -39.11 -74.31
C SER A 888 -38.14 -37.61 -74.36
N ASP A 889 -38.13 -36.94 -73.21
CA ASP A 889 -38.35 -35.50 -73.14
C ASP A 889 -37.04 -34.78 -73.45
N GLU A 890 -37.10 -33.79 -74.34
CA GLU A 890 -35.95 -32.98 -74.77
C GLU A 890 -35.29 -32.29 -73.56
N ALA A 891 -36.06 -32.01 -72.51
CA ALA A 891 -35.58 -31.48 -71.24
C ALA A 891 -34.60 -32.43 -70.51
N VAL A 892 -34.83 -33.75 -70.59
CA VAL A 892 -33.93 -34.74 -69.96
C VAL A 892 -32.65 -34.88 -70.76
N ASP A 893 -32.73 -34.89 -72.09
CA ASP A 893 -31.53 -34.97 -72.94
C ASP A 893 -30.68 -33.69 -72.80
N ARG A 894 -31.33 -32.53 -72.69
CA ARG A 894 -30.66 -31.25 -72.37
C ARG A 894 -30.05 -31.29 -70.97
N GLY A 895 -30.77 -31.79 -69.97
CA GLY A 895 -30.26 -31.91 -68.60
C GLY A 895 -29.11 -32.92 -68.46
N LEU A 896 -29.11 -34.01 -69.24
CA LEU A 896 -27.96 -34.93 -69.31
C LEU A 896 -26.75 -34.25 -69.96
N ALA A 897 -26.95 -33.54 -71.07
CA ALA A 897 -25.87 -32.82 -71.77
C ALA A 897 -25.31 -31.65 -70.95
N SER A 898 -26.15 -30.87 -70.27
CA SER A 898 -25.72 -29.79 -69.36
C SER A 898 -25.16 -30.30 -68.04
N GLY A 899 -25.30 -31.60 -67.74
CA GLY A 899 -24.80 -32.22 -66.52
C GLY A 899 -25.76 -32.10 -65.32
N GLU A 900 -26.90 -31.42 -65.47
CA GLU A 900 -27.96 -31.26 -64.47
C GLU A 900 -28.62 -32.59 -64.07
N GLN A 901 -28.56 -33.62 -64.93
CA GLN A 901 -29.11 -34.93 -64.66
C GLN A 901 -28.03 -36.02 -64.64
N ALA A 902 -28.08 -36.90 -63.63
CA ALA A 902 -27.17 -38.04 -63.53
C ALA A 902 -27.53 -39.16 -64.54
N PRO A 903 -26.54 -39.79 -65.19
CA PRO A 903 -26.80 -40.85 -66.16
C PRO A 903 -27.23 -42.15 -65.46
N GLN A 904 -28.28 -42.82 -65.98
CA GLN A 904 -28.83 -44.06 -65.43
C GLN A 904 -28.65 -45.27 -66.36
N SER A 905 -28.30 -45.02 -67.61
CA SER A 905 -28.03 -46.03 -68.63
C SER A 905 -26.77 -45.70 -69.43
N ALA A 906 -26.24 -46.67 -70.17
CA ALA A 906 -25.07 -46.46 -71.03
C ALA A 906 -25.32 -45.37 -72.10
N LEU A 907 -26.56 -45.23 -72.58
CA LEU A 907 -26.93 -44.17 -73.52
C LEU A 907 -26.89 -42.79 -72.83
N ASP A 908 -27.37 -42.69 -71.60
CA ASP A 908 -27.31 -41.44 -70.83
C ASP A 908 -25.87 -41.05 -70.53
N VAL A 909 -25.00 -42.01 -70.20
CA VAL A 909 -23.57 -41.77 -70.00
C VAL A 909 -22.94 -41.19 -71.27
N MET A 910 -23.28 -41.72 -72.46
CA MET A 910 -22.75 -41.18 -73.72
C MET A 910 -23.21 -39.74 -73.96
N LYS A 911 -24.47 -39.40 -73.68
CA LYS A 911 -24.98 -38.03 -73.80
C LYS A 911 -24.37 -37.08 -72.79
N TRP A 912 -24.22 -37.54 -71.55
CA TRP A 912 -23.56 -36.80 -70.48
C TRP A 912 -22.09 -36.53 -70.83
N LEU A 913 -21.34 -37.55 -71.28
CA LEU A 913 -19.96 -37.37 -71.73
C LEU A 913 -19.87 -36.45 -72.95
N ALA A 914 -20.80 -36.55 -73.90
CA ALA A 914 -20.82 -35.67 -75.06
C ALA A 914 -20.98 -34.20 -74.64
N GLY A 915 -21.92 -33.90 -73.74
CA GLY A 915 -22.10 -32.56 -73.20
C GLY A 915 -20.90 -32.05 -72.40
N TYR A 916 -20.25 -32.91 -71.62
CA TYR A 916 -18.99 -32.58 -70.93
C TYR A 916 -17.88 -32.21 -71.92
N LEU A 917 -17.67 -33.04 -72.95
CA LEU A 917 -16.62 -32.85 -73.95
C LEU A 917 -16.88 -31.65 -74.87
N ASP A 918 -18.15 -31.32 -75.11
CA ASP A 918 -18.58 -30.13 -75.87
C ASP A 918 -18.48 -28.83 -75.03
N GLY A 919 -18.10 -28.93 -73.75
CA GLY A 919 -18.02 -27.80 -72.83
C GLY A 919 -19.38 -27.26 -72.40
N ALA A 920 -20.48 -27.96 -72.73
CA ALA A 920 -21.84 -27.59 -72.32
C ALA A 920 -22.05 -27.78 -70.82
N GLN A 921 -21.29 -28.67 -70.19
CA GLN A 921 -21.14 -28.72 -68.74
C GLN A 921 -20.13 -27.65 -68.35
N THR A 922 -20.63 -26.47 -67.99
CA THR A 922 -19.79 -25.46 -67.35
C THR A 922 -19.15 -26.11 -66.13
N THR A 923 -17.81 -26.10 -66.04
CA THR A 923 -17.11 -26.40 -64.78
C THR A 923 -17.51 -25.33 -63.78
N SER A 924 -18.64 -25.52 -63.10
CA SER A 924 -19.14 -24.60 -62.08
C SER A 924 -18.21 -24.47 -60.87
N ASP A 925 -17.06 -25.16 -60.88
CA ASP A 925 -16.05 -25.16 -59.83
C ASP A 925 -14.81 -24.27 -60.15
N ASP A 926 -14.70 -23.64 -61.33
CA ASP A 926 -13.59 -22.69 -61.61
C ASP A 926 -13.87 -21.27 -61.09
N GLY A 927 -14.91 -21.11 -60.27
CA GLY A 927 -15.39 -19.84 -59.76
C GLY A 927 -15.54 -19.81 -58.25
N GLU A 928 -14.63 -20.39 -57.48
CA GLU A 928 -14.41 -20.07 -56.05
C GLU A 928 -13.14 -20.80 -55.55
N ASN A 929 -11.98 -20.17 -55.72
CA ASN A 929 -10.77 -20.44 -54.95
C ASN A 929 -10.33 -19.14 -54.29
#